data_AF-A0A4D4L0E8-F1
#
_entry.id   AF-A0A4D4L0E8-F1
#
_cell.length_a   1.000
_cell.length_b   1.000
_cell.length_c   1.000
_cell.angle_alpha   90.00
_cell.angle_beta   90.00
_cell.angle_gamma   90.00
#
_symmetry.space_group_name_H-M   'P 1'
#
loop_
_entity.id
_entity.type
_entity.pdbx_description
1 polymer ?
#
loop_
_entity_poly.entity_id
_entity_poly.type
_entity_poly.pdbx_seq_one_letter_code
_entity_poly.pdbx_strand_id
1 'polypeptide(L)'
;MILELLRRHGVQGGVHRVLEYHGPGLASLTAMDRHVIANMGAELGATTTVFPSDGAVRGFLDGVGRGDDFVEITAEEDASYDLDEEIDLSSLEPLIARPTSPGNVVPVREAAGEPVAQAVIGSSANPGFRDFAVPAAMVAGRQVPAGVSFDINPTSREILQDLTRCGATFDLIAAGARIHQSGCLGCIGMGQAPASGSNSLRTFPRNFPGRSGTADDAVWLCSPETATASALTGAIADPRDWADRVSAAPPTPEAPDPPSHNDAMLEPPLPPDEAARVQLVRGPNISALPKLDPLPDSIHGPVLLKAGDDVSTDEISPAGADALPYRSNIPKLAGFTLTRLDPDYPRRAEAAREDTGHLIVAGANYGQGSSREHAAIAPRYLGLRAVIAKSYARIHWQNLVNFGVLPLEFEDPADYDRIGPDDRLHVPGLRDALAPGGEPTLRVRNATRDEEYTVRHRLSPGSGKRCSRAVSSRLSHTEVSAMTLSDGTYRIGPPDARLLIKTSRTGLGRRAGHDLTLEATRWSGDLAVAVGAPERSSVSVTIETDSLDVREGTGGLKPLTDGDRADIKRTLEGKGQLHTAEHPTITFHSTHITGTPESFEVTGDLTIKGRTHPVTVHGSADPDGTLRGSASFPQSTWGIKPYTAFLGALKLADEVRVEFVCPGVAGR
;
A
#
# COMPACT_ATOMS: atom_id res chain seq x y z
N MET A 1 24.47 12.78 -16.32
CA MET A 1 23.95 11.79 -17.30
C MET A 1 22.43 11.74 -17.31
N ILE A 2 21.73 11.37 -16.22
CA ILE A 2 20.25 11.24 -16.27
C ILE A 2 19.50 12.54 -16.60
N LEU A 3 20.01 13.70 -16.15
CA LEU A 3 19.49 15.01 -16.57
C LEU A 3 19.63 15.25 -18.09
N GLU A 4 20.64 14.68 -18.75
CA GLU A 4 20.77 14.79 -20.20
C GLU A 4 19.65 14.02 -20.92
N LEU A 5 19.28 12.84 -20.42
CA LEU A 5 18.14 12.10 -20.96
C LEU A 5 16.82 12.84 -20.74
N LEU A 6 16.63 13.42 -19.55
CA LEU A 6 15.48 14.30 -19.28
C LEU A 6 15.46 15.52 -20.20
N ARG A 7 16.62 16.09 -20.53
CA ARG A 7 16.75 17.19 -21.50
C ARG A 7 16.33 16.77 -22.92
N ARG A 8 16.70 15.56 -23.34
CA ARG A 8 16.42 15.03 -24.68
C ARG A 8 14.98 14.57 -24.84
N HIS A 9 14.40 13.93 -23.83
CA HIS A 9 13.12 13.22 -23.96
C HIS A 9 12.00 13.74 -23.05
N GLY A 10 12.29 14.70 -22.18
CA GLY A 10 11.33 15.20 -21.20
C GLY A 10 10.86 14.11 -20.22
N VAL A 11 9.71 14.34 -19.60
CA VAL A 11 9.18 13.48 -18.52
C VAL A 11 8.35 12.29 -19.01
N GLN A 12 8.19 12.14 -20.33
CA GLN A 12 7.39 11.09 -20.96
C GLN A 12 8.21 10.16 -21.86
N GLY A 13 9.52 10.40 -22.01
CA GLY A 13 10.41 9.67 -22.90
C GLY A 13 10.50 8.15 -22.66
N GLY A 14 10.35 7.73 -21.41
CA GLY A 14 10.45 6.34 -20.98
C GLY A 14 9.11 5.61 -20.81
N VAL A 15 7.98 6.26 -21.07
CA VAL A 15 6.66 5.66 -20.84
C VAL A 15 6.51 4.35 -21.61
N HIS A 16 6.07 3.29 -20.91
CA HIS A 16 5.94 1.91 -21.43
C HIS A 16 7.25 1.22 -21.82
N ARG A 17 8.39 1.71 -21.36
CA ARG A 17 9.71 1.14 -21.66
C ARG A 17 10.47 0.77 -20.39
N VAL A 18 11.43 -0.14 -20.53
CA VAL A 18 12.52 -0.34 -19.57
C VAL A 18 13.76 0.28 -20.19
N LEU A 19 14.49 1.08 -19.41
CA LEU A 19 15.77 1.65 -19.86
C LEU A 19 16.89 0.71 -19.43
N GLU A 20 17.66 0.21 -20.38
CA GLU A 20 18.85 -0.60 -20.12
C GLU A 20 20.09 0.15 -20.61
N TYR A 21 21.09 0.28 -19.75
CA TYR A 21 22.35 0.93 -20.12
C TYR A 21 23.42 -0.11 -20.47
N HIS A 22 24.10 0.11 -21.58
CA HIS A 22 25.24 -0.69 -22.02
C HIS A 22 26.34 0.21 -22.63
N GLY A 23 27.48 -0.40 -22.97
CA GLY A 23 28.60 0.26 -23.65
C GLY A 23 29.80 0.59 -22.74
N PRO A 24 30.90 1.06 -23.34
CA PRO A 24 32.19 1.19 -22.65
C PRO A 24 32.21 2.23 -21.53
N GLY A 25 31.31 3.23 -21.59
CA GLY A 25 31.19 4.27 -20.56
C GLY A 25 30.80 3.73 -19.17
N LEU A 26 30.21 2.53 -19.09
CA LEU A 26 29.83 1.92 -17.81
C LEU A 26 31.04 1.58 -16.94
N ALA A 27 32.22 1.39 -17.54
CA ALA A 27 33.46 1.12 -16.81
C ALA A 27 33.94 2.32 -15.97
N SER A 28 33.47 3.54 -16.27
CA SER A 28 33.77 4.74 -15.47
C SER A 28 32.74 5.04 -14.39
N LEU A 29 31.72 4.18 -14.22
CA LEU A 29 30.61 4.40 -13.27
C LEU A 29 30.62 3.34 -12.17
N THR A 30 30.67 3.81 -10.92
CA THR A 30 30.50 2.95 -9.75
C THR A 30 29.06 2.43 -9.64
N ALA A 31 28.82 1.41 -8.80
CA ALA A 31 27.46 0.95 -8.51
C ALA A 31 26.54 2.08 -8.02
N MET A 32 27.08 3.04 -7.24
CA MET A 32 26.29 4.18 -6.73
C MET A 32 26.03 5.22 -7.81
N ASP A 33 26.96 5.49 -8.74
CA ASP A 33 26.69 6.36 -9.89
C ASP A 33 25.55 5.80 -10.76
N ARG A 34 25.58 4.48 -10.99
CA ARG A 34 24.51 3.75 -11.69
C ARG A 34 23.18 3.83 -10.95
N HIS A 35 23.20 3.74 -9.62
CA HIS A 35 22.00 3.94 -8.80
C HIS A 35 21.40 5.34 -9.00
N VAL A 36 22.19 6.41 -9.00
CA VAL A 36 21.71 7.79 -9.24
C VAL A 36 20.96 7.86 -10.58
N ILE A 37 21.55 7.28 -11.62
CA ILE A 37 20.96 7.26 -12.96
C ILE A 37 19.67 6.44 -12.97
N ALA A 38 19.70 5.23 -12.42
CA ALA A 38 18.56 4.32 -12.42
C ALA A 38 17.38 4.88 -11.61
N ASN A 39 17.66 5.54 -10.48
CA ASN A 39 16.66 6.18 -9.63
C ASN A 39 15.83 7.20 -10.42
N MET A 40 16.51 8.10 -11.13
CA MET A 40 15.87 9.19 -11.87
C MET A 40 15.31 8.77 -13.24
N GLY A 41 15.45 7.49 -13.62
CA GLY A 41 14.73 6.91 -14.75
C GLY A 41 13.21 6.93 -14.56
N ALA A 42 12.74 6.96 -13.30
CA ALA A 42 11.32 7.10 -12.98
C ALA A 42 10.74 8.43 -13.49
N GLU A 43 11.53 9.51 -13.51
CA GLU A 43 11.11 10.84 -13.96
C GLU A 43 10.98 10.96 -15.48
N LEU A 44 11.55 10.02 -16.25
CA LEU A 44 11.26 9.84 -17.68
C LEU A 44 9.93 9.08 -17.91
N GLY A 45 9.29 8.60 -16.85
CA GLY A 45 8.11 7.73 -16.93
C GLY A 45 8.45 6.27 -17.22
N ALA A 46 9.72 5.88 -17.13
CA ALA A 46 10.17 4.51 -17.36
C ALA A 46 9.52 3.52 -16.38
N THR A 47 9.28 2.29 -16.84
CA THR A 47 8.78 1.21 -16.00
C THR A 47 9.79 0.86 -14.92
N THR A 48 11.04 0.73 -15.32
CA THR A 48 12.23 0.63 -14.48
C THR A 48 13.45 0.98 -15.32
N THR A 49 14.60 1.08 -14.67
CA THR A 49 15.90 1.29 -15.29
C THR A 49 16.88 0.26 -14.74
N VAL A 50 17.70 -0.32 -15.61
CA VAL A 50 18.63 -1.39 -15.24
C VAL A 50 20.04 -1.12 -15.79
N PHE A 51 21.02 -1.62 -15.04
CA PHE A 51 22.41 -1.74 -15.43
C PHE A 51 22.82 -3.20 -15.30
N PRO A 52 23.81 -3.68 -16.07
CA PRO A 52 24.34 -5.02 -15.90
C PRO A 52 24.91 -5.22 -14.49
N SER A 53 24.74 -6.42 -13.96
CA SER A 53 25.42 -6.90 -12.76
C SER A 53 26.82 -7.36 -13.16
N ASP A 54 27.77 -6.42 -13.15
CA ASP A 54 29.16 -6.61 -13.59
C ASP A 54 30.15 -6.36 -12.43
N GLY A 55 31.43 -6.14 -12.76
CA GLY A 55 32.48 -5.86 -11.78
C GLY A 55 32.20 -4.69 -10.84
N ALA A 56 31.42 -3.67 -11.24
CA ALA A 56 31.07 -2.56 -10.35
C ALA A 56 30.08 -3.00 -9.25
N VAL A 57 29.13 -3.87 -9.59
CA VAL A 57 28.18 -4.45 -8.63
C VAL A 57 28.90 -5.44 -7.71
N ARG A 58 29.80 -6.26 -8.25
CA ARG A 58 30.67 -7.13 -7.44
C ARG A 58 31.46 -6.33 -6.40
N GLY A 59 32.16 -5.28 -6.83
CA GLY A 59 32.97 -4.45 -5.93
C GLY A 59 32.13 -3.80 -4.81
N PHE A 60 30.90 -3.39 -5.11
CA PHE A 60 29.97 -2.90 -4.09
C PHE A 60 29.56 -4.00 -3.09
N LEU A 61 29.19 -5.18 -3.57
CA LEU A 61 28.80 -6.32 -2.72
C LEU A 61 29.95 -6.80 -1.85
N ASP A 62 31.16 -6.90 -2.39
CA ASP A 62 32.37 -7.24 -1.64
C ASP A 62 32.60 -6.23 -0.50
N GLY A 63 32.44 -4.93 -0.78
CA GLY A 63 32.60 -3.86 0.21
C GLY A 63 31.65 -3.97 1.41
N VAL A 64 30.46 -4.55 1.22
CA VAL A 64 29.47 -4.77 2.31
C VAL A 64 29.45 -6.22 2.80
N GLY A 65 30.50 -7.01 2.50
CA GLY A 65 30.62 -8.40 2.97
C GLY A 65 29.63 -9.39 2.33
N ARG A 66 29.11 -9.06 1.16
CA ARG A 66 28.12 -9.84 0.39
C ARG A 66 28.66 -10.35 -0.95
N GLY A 67 29.97 -10.47 -1.09
CA GLY A 67 30.63 -10.93 -2.32
C GLY A 67 30.13 -12.29 -2.83
N ASP A 68 29.79 -13.20 -1.90
CA ASP A 68 29.27 -14.53 -2.21
C ASP A 68 27.84 -14.51 -2.79
N ASP A 69 27.11 -13.40 -2.65
CA ASP A 69 25.78 -13.21 -3.26
C ASP A 69 25.87 -12.70 -4.71
N PHE A 70 27.07 -12.36 -5.20
CA PHE A 70 27.22 -11.79 -6.54
C PHE A 70 26.89 -12.82 -7.62
N VAL A 71 26.01 -12.42 -8.54
CA VAL A 71 25.71 -13.13 -9.78
C VAL A 71 25.92 -12.17 -10.93
N GLU A 72 26.72 -12.58 -11.91
CA GLU A 72 26.88 -11.83 -13.15
C GLU A 72 25.62 -11.95 -14.00
N ILE A 73 25.06 -10.80 -14.40
CA ILE A 73 23.85 -10.72 -15.22
C ILE A 73 24.09 -9.60 -16.23
N THR A 74 24.33 -9.98 -17.47
CA THR A 74 24.55 -9.08 -18.60
C THR A 74 23.58 -9.41 -19.72
N ALA A 75 23.34 -8.45 -20.61
CA ALA A 75 22.64 -8.71 -21.86
C ALA A 75 23.41 -9.72 -22.72
N GLU A 76 22.69 -10.48 -23.55
CA GLU A 76 23.27 -11.34 -24.57
C GLU A 76 23.93 -10.48 -25.68
N GLU A 77 24.94 -11.00 -26.37
CA GLU A 77 25.68 -10.24 -27.40
C GLU A 77 24.79 -9.80 -28.58
N ASP A 78 23.74 -10.55 -28.87
CA ASP A 78 22.76 -10.28 -29.93
C ASP A 78 21.46 -9.65 -29.42
N ALA A 79 21.45 -9.16 -28.17
CA ALA A 79 20.32 -8.40 -27.63
C ALA A 79 20.02 -7.18 -28.51
N SER A 80 18.74 -7.02 -28.87
CA SER A 80 18.25 -5.90 -29.66
C SER A 80 17.37 -4.99 -28.83
N TYR A 81 17.50 -3.67 -29.01
CA TYR A 81 16.68 -2.68 -28.34
C TYR A 81 15.66 -2.06 -29.30
N ASP A 82 14.43 -1.84 -28.83
CA ASP A 82 13.38 -1.17 -29.63
C ASP A 82 13.80 0.26 -30.03
N LEU A 83 14.59 0.90 -29.17
CA LEU A 83 15.21 2.20 -29.38
C LEU A 83 16.64 2.13 -28.84
N ASP A 84 17.59 2.59 -29.64
CA ASP A 84 19.00 2.66 -29.28
C ASP A 84 19.44 4.13 -29.30
N GLU A 85 20.04 4.59 -28.20
CA GLU A 85 20.48 5.96 -28.02
C GLU A 85 21.86 6.02 -27.38
N GLU A 86 22.71 6.88 -27.96
CA GLU A 86 24.07 7.07 -27.49
C GLU A 86 24.25 8.38 -26.71
N ILE A 87 25.00 8.30 -25.61
CA ILE A 87 25.50 9.45 -24.86
C ILE A 87 27.02 9.34 -24.74
N ASP A 88 27.73 10.27 -25.38
CA ASP A 88 29.16 10.44 -25.17
C ASP A 88 29.42 11.12 -23.82
N LEU A 89 29.85 10.34 -22.82
CA LEU A 89 30.15 10.83 -21.48
C LEU A 89 31.26 11.90 -21.45
N SER A 90 32.17 11.91 -22.42
CA SER A 90 33.27 12.88 -22.47
C SER A 90 32.81 14.28 -22.89
N SER A 91 31.68 14.35 -23.59
CA SER A 91 31.06 15.60 -24.03
C SER A 91 30.12 16.21 -22.99
N LEU A 92 29.73 15.44 -21.97
CA LEU A 92 28.77 15.90 -20.95
C LEU A 92 29.35 17.01 -20.08
N GLU A 93 28.51 18.00 -19.82
CA GLU A 93 28.79 19.06 -18.85
C GLU A 93 27.76 19.08 -17.70
N PRO A 94 28.00 19.82 -16.60
CA PRO A 94 27.03 19.99 -15.53
C PRO A 94 25.71 20.56 -16.04
N LEU A 95 24.62 19.87 -15.71
CA LEU A 95 23.24 20.25 -16.04
C LEU A 95 22.44 20.57 -14.77
N ILE A 96 21.37 21.34 -14.94
CA ILE A 96 20.43 21.72 -13.89
C ILE A 96 18.99 21.72 -14.42
N ALA A 97 18.05 21.18 -13.66
CA ALA A 97 16.62 21.26 -13.98
C ALA A 97 15.99 22.48 -13.30
N ARG A 98 15.38 23.35 -14.11
CA ARG A 98 14.62 24.53 -13.70
C ARG A 98 13.27 24.14 -13.06
N PRO A 99 12.74 24.96 -12.15
CA PRO A 99 11.36 24.83 -11.70
C PRO A 99 10.38 24.94 -12.89
N THR A 100 9.22 24.29 -12.86
CA THR A 100 8.74 23.31 -11.89
C THR A 100 8.58 21.93 -12.55
N SER A 101 9.61 21.48 -13.28
CA SER A 101 9.64 20.16 -13.91
C SER A 101 11.04 19.57 -13.96
N PRO A 102 11.23 18.26 -13.67
CA PRO A 102 12.52 17.61 -13.80
C PRO A 102 12.99 17.53 -15.26
N GLY A 103 12.08 17.67 -16.23
CA GLY A 103 12.40 17.73 -17.66
C GLY A 103 12.86 19.11 -18.15
N ASN A 104 12.76 20.17 -17.35
CA ASN A 104 13.16 21.54 -17.75
C ASN A 104 14.68 21.73 -17.58
N VAL A 105 15.48 20.95 -18.29
CA VAL A 105 16.94 20.86 -18.08
C VAL A 105 17.70 21.81 -18.98
N VAL A 106 18.68 22.52 -18.40
CA VAL A 106 19.65 23.37 -19.11
C VAL A 106 21.07 23.15 -18.59
N PRO A 107 22.12 23.49 -19.35
CA PRO A 107 23.47 23.65 -18.81
C PRO A 107 23.50 24.60 -17.61
N VAL A 108 24.31 24.28 -16.59
CA VAL A 108 24.40 25.12 -15.37
C VAL A 108 24.78 26.57 -15.70
N ARG A 109 25.67 26.76 -16.69
CA ARG A 109 26.11 28.09 -17.13
C ARG A 109 24.97 28.98 -17.65
N GLU A 110 23.88 28.42 -18.16
CA GLU A 110 22.71 29.20 -18.59
C GLU A 110 21.83 29.70 -17.44
N ALA A 111 22.00 29.15 -16.24
CA ALA A 111 21.32 29.58 -15.02
C ALA A 111 22.27 30.28 -14.04
N ALA A 112 23.55 30.44 -14.41
CA ALA A 112 24.56 30.99 -13.52
C ALA A 112 24.24 32.43 -13.10
N GLY A 113 24.46 32.75 -11.82
CA GLY A 113 24.21 34.07 -11.24
C GLY A 113 22.82 34.25 -10.62
N GLU A 114 21.89 33.33 -10.86
CA GLU A 114 20.59 33.33 -10.17
C GLU A 114 20.79 33.17 -8.64
N PRO A 115 20.21 34.03 -7.79
CA PRO A 115 20.40 33.96 -6.34
C PRO A 115 19.92 32.64 -5.75
N VAL A 116 20.64 32.10 -4.76
CA VAL A 116 20.29 30.86 -4.06
C VAL A 116 20.14 31.15 -2.57
N ALA A 117 19.00 30.75 -2.00
CA ALA A 117 18.74 30.90 -0.56
C ALA A 117 18.87 29.57 0.20
N GLN A 118 18.83 28.43 -0.51
CA GLN A 118 18.93 27.11 0.09
C GLN A 118 19.61 26.12 -0.85
N ALA A 119 20.48 25.27 -0.29
CA ALA A 119 21.03 24.10 -0.96
C ALA A 119 20.83 22.88 -0.05
N VAL A 120 20.23 21.81 -0.56
CA VAL A 120 19.97 20.58 0.17
C VAL A 120 20.63 19.40 -0.55
N ILE A 121 21.61 18.79 0.11
CA ILE A 121 22.38 17.64 -0.40
C ILE A 121 21.84 16.34 0.19
N GLY A 122 21.73 15.29 -0.62
CA GLY A 122 21.37 13.93 -0.23
C GLY A 122 20.08 13.43 -0.88
N SER A 123 19.26 12.72 -0.09
CA SER A 123 18.13 11.87 -0.55
C SER A 123 18.55 10.57 -1.22
N SER A 124 17.59 9.66 -1.42
CA SER A 124 17.83 8.39 -2.12
C SER A 124 18.20 8.53 -3.60
N ALA A 125 18.15 9.74 -4.18
CA ALA A 125 18.61 9.98 -5.55
C ALA A 125 20.14 10.16 -5.64
N ASN A 126 20.80 10.69 -4.61
CA ASN A 126 22.25 10.84 -4.50
C ASN A 126 22.74 10.20 -3.20
N PRO A 127 22.82 8.85 -3.15
CA PRO A 127 22.93 8.13 -1.89
C PRO A 127 24.34 7.73 -1.47
N GLY A 128 25.32 7.84 -2.36
CA GLY A 128 26.66 7.31 -2.16
C GLY A 128 27.50 8.15 -1.21
N PHE A 129 28.55 7.55 -0.65
CA PHE A 129 29.54 8.27 0.16
C PHE A 129 30.11 9.49 -0.57
N ARG A 130 30.45 9.32 -1.87
CA ARG A 130 30.93 10.40 -2.75
C ARG A 130 30.01 11.61 -2.77
N ASP A 131 28.69 11.38 -2.82
CA ASP A 131 27.69 12.45 -2.93
C ASP A 131 27.71 13.41 -1.72
N PHE A 132 28.27 13.00 -0.59
CA PHE A 132 28.41 13.81 0.62
C PHE A 132 29.86 14.21 0.90
N ALA A 133 30.81 13.32 0.64
CA ALA A 133 32.22 13.55 0.89
C ALA A 133 32.82 14.59 -0.08
N VAL A 134 32.34 14.65 -1.33
CA VAL A 134 32.76 15.69 -2.29
C VAL A 134 32.30 17.07 -1.80
N PRO A 135 31.01 17.31 -1.45
CA PRO A 135 30.60 18.54 -0.79
C PRO A 135 31.43 18.91 0.43
N ALA A 136 31.72 17.95 1.33
CA ALA A 136 32.55 18.19 2.51
C ALA A 136 33.94 18.72 2.14
N ALA A 137 34.61 18.08 1.18
CA ALA A 137 35.92 18.51 0.68
C ALA A 137 35.87 19.89 -0.02
N MET A 138 34.79 20.19 -0.74
CA MET A 138 34.61 21.51 -1.37
C MET A 138 34.49 22.63 -0.32
N VAL A 139 33.78 22.39 0.78
CA VAL A 139 33.57 23.39 1.84
C VAL A 139 34.67 23.43 2.88
N ALA A 140 35.60 22.47 2.89
CA ALA A 140 36.71 22.42 3.86
C ALA A 140 37.47 23.75 3.94
N GLY A 141 37.56 24.32 5.15
CA GLY A 141 38.19 25.62 5.41
C GLY A 141 37.45 26.85 4.86
N ARG A 142 36.18 26.70 4.45
CA ARG A 142 35.35 27.78 3.88
C ARG A 142 34.04 27.90 4.65
N GLN A 143 33.39 29.06 4.56
CA GLN A 143 32.10 29.33 5.21
C GLN A 143 31.02 29.58 4.15
N VAL A 144 29.85 28.97 4.30
CA VAL A 144 28.67 29.31 3.50
C VAL A 144 28.16 30.71 3.91
N PRO A 145 27.74 31.58 2.97
CA PRO A 145 27.20 32.90 3.30
C PRO A 145 25.96 32.82 4.20
N ALA A 146 25.81 33.76 5.14
CA ALA A 146 24.74 33.74 6.14
C ALA A 146 23.30 33.73 5.58
N GLY A 147 23.12 34.21 4.34
CA GLY A 147 21.83 34.20 3.64
C GLY A 147 21.48 32.86 2.98
N VAL A 148 22.37 31.87 3.03
CA VAL A 148 22.20 30.57 2.38
C VAL A 148 22.05 29.47 3.41
N SER A 149 20.93 28.77 3.34
CA SER A 149 20.64 27.57 4.10
C SER A 149 21.33 26.36 3.47
N PHE A 150 22.39 25.83 4.08
CA PHE A 150 23.08 24.62 3.61
C PHE A 150 22.72 23.40 4.46
N ASP A 151 22.00 22.46 3.87
CA ASP A 151 21.42 21.31 4.56
C ASP A 151 21.95 19.99 3.99
N ILE A 152 22.29 19.04 4.87
CA ILE A 152 22.81 17.72 4.51
C ILE A 152 21.85 16.65 5.04
N ASN A 153 21.33 15.82 4.14
CA ASN A 153 20.41 14.72 4.43
C ASN A 153 21.10 13.38 4.11
N PRO A 154 21.87 12.79 5.06
CA PRO A 154 22.50 11.49 4.87
C PRO A 154 21.45 10.43 4.51
N THR A 155 21.82 9.49 3.65
CA THR A 155 20.90 8.46 3.15
C THR A 155 20.74 7.27 4.08
N SER A 156 21.81 6.91 4.77
CA SER A 156 21.80 5.89 5.81
C SER A 156 22.63 6.34 7.01
N ARG A 157 22.51 5.59 8.10
CA ARG A 157 23.35 5.81 9.28
C ARG A 157 24.78 5.34 9.06
N GLU A 158 25.00 4.36 8.20
CA GLU A 158 26.33 3.88 7.80
C GLU A 158 27.09 4.95 7.02
N ILE A 159 26.44 5.63 6.07
CA ILE A 159 27.04 6.78 5.36
C ILE A 159 27.40 7.90 6.35
N LEU A 160 26.52 8.19 7.31
CA LEU A 160 26.81 9.17 8.35
C LEU A 160 28.00 8.73 9.24
N GLN A 161 28.12 7.44 9.55
CA GLN A 161 29.26 6.88 10.28
C GLN A 161 30.54 7.05 9.48
N ASP A 162 30.53 6.72 8.18
CA ASP A 162 31.71 6.82 7.31
C ASP A 162 32.18 8.27 7.15
N LEU A 163 31.25 9.21 6.93
CA LEU A 163 31.56 10.65 6.90
C LEU A 163 32.13 11.14 8.24
N THR A 164 31.66 10.57 9.36
CA THR A 164 32.17 10.92 10.69
C THR A 164 33.58 10.37 10.89
N ARG A 165 33.83 9.11 10.48
CA ARG A 165 35.12 8.43 10.61
C ARG A 165 36.23 9.14 9.84
N CYS A 166 35.93 9.65 8.64
CA CYS A 166 36.90 10.37 7.82
C CYS A 166 36.98 11.89 8.10
N GLY A 167 36.17 12.41 9.04
CA GLY A 167 36.16 13.83 9.40
C GLY A 167 35.34 14.72 8.46
N ALA A 168 34.72 14.20 7.40
CA ALA A 168 33.89 14.98 6.49
C ALA A 168 32.72 15.69 7.19
N THR A 169 32.14 15.11 8.25
CA THR A 169 31.12 15.80 9.05
C THR A 169 31.65 17.05 9.74
N PHE A 170 32.92 17.06 10.15
CA PHE A 170 33.55 18.24 10.76
C PHE A 170 33.63 19.38 9.74
N ASP A 171 34.10 19.11 8.52
CA ASP A 171 34.21 20.14 7.47
C ASP A 171 32.84 20.72 7.10
N LEU A 172 31.82 19.87 7.00
CA LEU A 172 30.43 20.29 6.76
C LEU A 172 29.92 21.21 7.88
N ILE A 173 30.06 20.80 9.14
CA ILE A 173 29.63 21.60 10.30
C ILE A 173 30.39 22.91 10.36
N ALA A 174 31.72 22.87 10.17
CA ALA A 174 32.58 24.04 10.20
C ALA A 174 32.13 25.08 9.16
N ALA A 175 31.73 24.63 7.97
CA ALA A 175 31.22 25.51 6.90
C ALA A 175 29.81 26.09 7.16
N GLY A 176 29.12 25.67 8.22
CA GLY A 176 27.78 26.09 8.58
C GLY A 176 26.66 25.17 8.07
N ALA A 177 26.99 23.95 7.63
CA ALA A 177 26.00 22.98 7.19
C ALA A 177 25.18 22.42 8.37
N ARG A 178 23.88 22.18 8.14
CA ARG A 178 23.01 21.47 9.09
C ARG A 178 22.87 20.01 8.68
N ILE A 179 23.43 19.12 9.49
CA ILE A 179 23.31 17.67 9.28
C ILE A 179 22.00 17.19 9.89
N HIS A 180 21.15 16.59 9.07
CA HIS A 180 19.85 16.06 9.46
C HIS A 180 19.92 14.55 9.74
N GLN A 181 18.85 14.02 10.36
CA GLN A 181 18.69 12.57 10.50
C GLN A 181 18.58 11.88 9.14
N SER A 182 19.03 10.63 9.05
CA SER A 182 18.89 9.85 7.82
C SER A 182 17.41 9.63 7.48
N GLY A 183 16.98 10.10 6.32
CA GLY A 183 15.57 10.00 5.89
C GLY A 183 15.21 10.90 4.71
N CYS A 184 13.95 10.81 4.27
CA CYS A 184 13.47 11.55 3.10
C CYS A 184 13.37 13.08 3.32
N LEU A 185 12.90 13.51 4.50
CA LEU A 185 12.83 14.91 4.93
C LEU A 185 12.30 15.87 3.85
N GLY A 186 13.04 16.94 3.52
CA GLY A 186 12.66 17.94 2.53
C GLY A 186 12.35 17.37 1.13
N CYS A 187 12.80 16.16 0.77
CA CYS A 187 12.48 15.53 -0.51
C CYS A 187 10.98 15.20 -0.67
N ILE A 188 10.28 15.02 0.46
CA ILE A 188 8.83 14.78 0.52
C ILE A 188 8.07 15.94 1.17
N GLY A 189 8.71 17.10 1.32
CA GLY A 189 8.14 18.28 1.95
C GLY A 189 8.04 18.20 3.49
N MET A 190 8.87 17.36 4.13
CA MET A 190 8.96 17.26 5.59
C MET A 190 10.10 18.11 6.14
N GLY A 191 9.78 19.35 6.51
CA GLY A 191 10.77 20.33 6.93
C GLY A 191 11.60 20.85 5.76
N GLN A 192 12.62 21.66 6.04
CA GLN A 192 13.52 22.24 5.03
C GLN A 192 12.76 22.98 3.92
N ALA A 193 11.63 23.61 4.26
CA ALA A 193 10.87 24.44 3.34
C ALA A 193 11.72 25.64 2.90
N PRO A 194 11.77 25.97 1.60
CA PRO A 194 12.47 27.15 1.12
C PRO A 194 11.73 28.42 1.56
N ALA A 195 12.44 29.55 1.59
CA ALA A 195 11.78 30.84 1.72
C ALA A 195 10.95 31.13 0.46
N SER A 196 9.77 31.72 0.65
CA SER A 196 8.88 32.15 -0.43
C SER A 196 9.62 32.98 -1.48
N GLY A 197 9.38 32.69 -2.75
CA GLY A 197 10.01 33.36 -3.89
C GLY A 197 11.53 33.20 -4.00
N SER A 198 12.16 32.27 -3.27
CA SER A 198 13.61 32.07 -3.28
C SER A 198 14.02 30.72 -3.88
N ASN A 199 15.12 30.69 -4.63
CA ASN A 199 15.61 29.45 -5.23
C ASN A 199 16.19 28.49 -4.19
N SER A 200 15.83 27.21 -4.33
CA SER A 200 16.33 26.08 -3.54
C SER A 200 16.94 25.03 -4.44
N LEU A 201 18.25 24.81 -4.35
CA LEU A 201 18.95 23.77 -5.10
C LEU A 201 18.91 22.47 -4.33
N ARG A 202 18.53 21.38 -4.99
CA ARG A 202 18.38 20.08 -4.34
C ARG A 202 18.97 18.97 -5.20
N THR A 203 19.65 18.04 -4.57
CA THR A 203 20.18 16.83 -5.24
C THR A 203 19.12 15.71 -5.22
N PHE A 204 17.88 16.11 -5.48
CA PHE A 204 16.68 15.28 -5.34
C PHE A 204 16.14 14.93 -6.74
N PRO A 205 15.23 13.96 -6.86
CA PRO A 205 14.73 13.57 -8.18
C PRO A 205 13.58 14.47 -8.69
N ARG A 206 12.91 15.26 -7.83
CA ARG A 206 11.64 15.94 -8.17
C ARG A 206 11.54 17.38 -7.68
N ASN A 207 11.01 18.25 -8.54
CA ASN A 207 10.75 19.67 -8.27
C ASN A 207 9.36 20.16 -8.76
N PHE A 208 8.33 19.30 -8.66
CA PHE A 208 6.95 19.69 -8.94
C PHE A 208 6.47 20.79 -7.97
N PRO A 209 5.52 21.66 -8.38
CA PRO A 209 5.01 22.73 -7.53
C PRO A 209 4.49 22.22 -6.17
N GLY A 210 4.83 22.90 -5.09
CA GLY A 210 4.37 22.58 -3.74
C GLY A 210 4.99 21.32 -3.13
N ARG A 211 5.98 20.70 -3.79
CA ARG A 211 6.58 19.43 -3.33
C ARG A 211 7.49 19.64 -2.14
N SER A 212 8.14 20.81 -2.02
CA SER A 212 9.01 21.12 -0.87
C SER A 212 8.24 21.50 0.40
N GLY A 213 6.91 21.56 0.34
CA GLY A 213 6.06 21.97 1.47
C GLY A 213 5.56 23.42 1.40
N THR A 214 5.90 24.17 0.35
CA THR A 214 5.50 25.57 0.11
C THR A 214 4.95 25.72 -1.31
N ALA A 215 3.78 26.34 -1.48
CA ALA A 215 3.09 26.38 -2.78
C ALA A 215 3.82 27.18 -3.87
N ASP A 216 4.61 28.18 -3.47
CA ASP A 216 5.40 29.07 -4.32
C ASP A 216 6.88 28.65 -4.38
N ASP A 217 7.16 27.34 -4.30
CA ASP A 217 8.51 26.81 -4.31
C ASP A 217 9.23 26.98 -5.65
N ALA A 218 10.51 27.37 -5.59
CA ALA A 218 11.40 27.46 -6.75
C ALA A 218 12.54 26.44 -6.58
N VAL A 219 12.21 25.15 -6.72
CA VAL A 219 13.17 24.05 -6.55
C VAL A 219 13.89 23.73 -7.86
N TRP A 220 15.22 23.75 -7.81
CA TRP A 220 16.11 23.37 -8.91
C TRP A 220 16.80 22.04 -8.60
N LEU A 221 16.91 21.16 -9.60
CA LEU A 221 17.56 19.85 -9.42
C LEU A 221 18.96 19.86 -10.04
N CYS A 222 19.96 19.45 -9.28
CA CYS A 222 21.36 19.44 -9.74
C CYS A 222 22.21 18.40 -9.00
N SER A 223 23.48 18.26 -9.40
CA SER A 223 24.44 17.41 -8.70
C SER A 223 24.90 18.02 -7.37
N PRO A 224 25.45 17.22 -6.45
CA PRO A 224 26.01 17.72 -5.18
C PRO A 224 27.09 18.80 -5.38
N GLU A 225 27.91 18.69 -6.41
CA GLU A 225 28.96 19.66 -6.73
C GLU A 225 28.36 21.01 -7.13
N THR A 226 27.38 21.03 -8.03
CA THR A 226 26.68 22.25 -8.44
C THR A 226 25.96 22.90 -7.25
N ALA A 227 25.25 22.11 -6.45
CA ALA A 227 24.58 22.61 -5.24
C ALA A 227 25.57 23.22 -4.24
N THR A 228 26.72 22.57 -4.03
CA THR A 228 27.74 23.03 -3.07
C THR A 228 28.48 24.27 -3.56
N ALA A 229 28.89 24.30 -4.83
CA ALA A 229 29.50 25.49 -5.44
C ALA A 229 28.55 26.70 -5.34
N SER A 230 27.26 26.47 -5.63
CA SER A 230 26.22 27.49 -5.53
C SER A 230 25.95 27.94 -4.09
N ALA A 231 26.05 27.02 -3.12
CA ALA A 231 25.92 27.35 -1.71
C ALA A 231 27.07 28.26 -1.25
N LEU A 232 28.30 27.97 -1.66
CA LEU A 232 29.48 28.78 -1.33
C LEU A 232 29.45 30.19 -1.97
N THR A 233 28.79 30.35 -3.12
CA THR A 233 28.69 31.64 -3.83
C THR A 233 27.42 32.43 -3.51
N GLY A 234 26.37 31.78 -3.00
CA GLY A 234 25.04 32.37 -2.82
C GLY A 234 24.26 32.61 -4.12
N ALA A 235 24.74 32.05 -5.23
CA ALA A 235 24.12 32.11 -6.54
C ALA A 235 24.47 30.86 -7.34
N ILE A 236 23.61 30.45 -8.28
CA ILE A 236 23.84 29.27 -9.12
C ILE A 236 25.21 29.41 -9.80
N ALA A 237 26.05 28.39 -9.63
CA ALA A 237 27.43 28.38 -10.13
C ALA A 237 27.77 27.02 -10.74
N ASP A 238 28.45 27.06 -11.89
CA ASP A 238 29.08 25.86 -12.45
C ASP A 238 30.24 25.46 -11.52
N PRO A 239 30.30 24.18 -11.08
CA PRO A 239 31.33 23.73 -10.14
C PRO A 239 32.74 23.81 -10.73
N ARG A 240 32.90 23.74 -12.07
CA ARG A 240 34.19 23.86 -12.77
C ARG A 240 34.68 25.31 -12.73
N ASP A 241 33.80 26.26 -13.06
CA ASP A 241 34.12 27.69 -13.04
C ASP A 241 34.41 28.19 -11.61
N TRP A 242 33.69 27.64 -10.62
CA TRP A 242 34.01 27.86 -9.21
C TRP A 242 35.40 27.32 -8.86
N ALA A 243 35.71 26.07 -9.23
CA ALA A 243 36.97 25.42 -8.94
C ALA A 243 38.17 26.17 -9.54
N ASP A 244 38.06 26.60 -10.80
CA ASP A 244 39.08 27.42 -11.48
C ASP A 244 39.32 28.74 -10.73
N ARG A 245 38.24 29.43 -10.33
CA ARG A 245 38.32 30.70 -9.60
C ARG A 245 39.01 30.57 -8.24
N VAL A 246 38.82 29.46 -7.54
CA VAL A 246 39.45 29.20 -6.23
C VAL A 246 40.72 28.36 -6.34
N SER A 247 41.16 28.02 -7.57
CA SER A 247 42.29 27.13 -7.84
C SER A 247 42.21 25.81 -7.06
N ALA A 248 41.01 25.21 -6.99
CA ALA A 248 40.78 23.92 -6.34
C ALA A 248 40.85 22.78 -7.35
N ALA A 249 41.53 21.69 -6.98
CA ALA A 249 41.47 20.45 -7.73
C ALA A 249 40.11 19.76 -7.51
N PRO A 250 39.62 18.95 -8.48
CA PRO A 250 38.44 18.12 -8.28
C PRO A 250 38.59 17.19 -7.06
N PRO A 251 37.68 17.22 -6.09
CA PRO A 251 37.78 16.36 -4.91
C PRO A 251 37.65 14.89 -5.26
N THR A 252 38.55 14.07 -4.72
CA THR A 252 38.56 12.61 -4.86
C THR A 252 38.60 11.97 -3.46
N PRO A 253 37.54 12.13 -2.65
CA PRO A 253 37.53 11.62 -1.29
C PRO A 253 37.59 10.09 -1.28
N GLU A 254 38.49 9.54 -0.48
CA GLU A 254 38.60 8.10 -0.25
C GLU A 254 37.54 7.67 0.78
N ALA A 255 36.76 6.64 0.42
CA ALA A 255 35.84 6.03 1.36
C ALA A 255 36.61 5.22 2.42
N PRO A 256 36.10 5.13 3.65
CA PRO A 256 36.64 4.19 4.62
C PRO A 256 36.65 2.76 4.06
N ASP A 257 37.75 2.04 4.31
CA ASP A 257 37.92 0.63 3.94
C ASP A 257 38.22 -0.22 5.19
N PRO A 258 37.35 -1.17 5.58
CA PRO A 258 36.04 -1.42 4.99
C PRO A 258 35.04 -0.29 5.30
N PRO A 259 34.01 -0.10 4.45
CA PRO A 259 32.90 0.80 4.73
C PRO A 259 32.16 0.35 5.99
N SER A 260 31.42 1.27 6.62
CA SER A 260 30.67 0.92 7.82
C SER A 260 29.51 -0.02 7.51
N HIS A 261 29.37 -1.07 8.31
CA HIS A 261 28.28 -2.05 8.23
C HIS A 261 27.65 -2.19 9.62
N ASN A 262 26.34 -1.97 9.75
CA ASN A 262 25.67 -1.89 11.05
C ASN A 262 24.31 -2.62 11.12
N ASP A 263 24.38 -3.93 11.33
CA ASP A 263 23.21 -4.78 11.55
C ASP A 263 22.55 -4.60 12.92
N ALA A 264 23.21 -3.96 13.88
CA ALA A 264 22.67 -3.79 15.23
C ALA A 264 21.39 -2.93 15.26
N MET A 265 21.07 -2.26 14.16
CA MET A 265 19.84 -1.48 14.01
C MET A 265 18.73 -2.23 13.26
N LEU A 266 18.97 -3.47 12.85
CA LEU A 266 17.98 -4.33 12.20
C LEU A 266 17.34 -5.25 13.24
N GLU A 267 16.02 -5.26 13.29
CA GLU A 267 15.25 -6.21 14.09
C GLU A 267 14.81 -7.36 13.19
N PRO A 268 15.27 -8.60 13.42
CA PRO A 268 14.82 -9.74 12.63
C PRO A 268 13.33 -10.02 12.90
N PRO A 269 12.59 -10.57 11.93
CA PRO A 269 11.21 -10.98 12.18
C PRO A 269 11.18 -12.06 13.27
N LEU A 270 10.16 -12.02 14.13
CA LEU A 270 9.91 -13.07 15.11
C LEU A 270 9.59 -14.40 14.42
N PRO A 271 9.86 -15.55 15.08
CA PRO A 271 9.36 -16.84 14.64
C PRO A 271 7.85 -16.79 14.36
N PRO A 272 7.34 -17.49 13.31
CA PRO A 272 5.93 -17.36 12.91
C PRO A 272 4.91 -17.61 14.02
N ASP A 273 5.18 -18.55 14.92
CA ASP A 273 4.31 -18.92 16.04
C ASP A 273 4.30 -17.87 17.16
N GLU A 274 5.41 -17.15 17.34
CA GLU A 274 5.51 -16.00 18.24
C GLU A 274 4.85 -14.77 17.60
N ALA A 275 5.17 -14.48 16.34
CA ALA A 275 4.61 -13.37 15.56
C ALA A 275 3.07 -13.41 15.55
N ALA A 276 2.48 -14.60 15.40
CA ALA A 276 1.02 -14.81 15.41
C ALA A 276 0.34 -14.43 16.74
N ARG A 277 1.09 -14.39 17.85
CA ARG A 277 0.59 -14.06 19.18
C ARG A 277 0.81 -12.59 19.55
N VAL A 278 1.61 -11.86 18.77
CA VAL A 278 1.89 -10.45 19.03
C VAL A 278 0.61 -9.63 18.88
N GLN A 279 0.24 -8.94 19.96
CA GLN A 279 -0.84 -7.96 19.91
C GLN A 279 -0.33 -6.66 19.29
N LEU A 280 -0.89 -6.29 18.13
CA LEU A 280 -0.56 -5.04 17.47
C LEU A 280 -1.13 -3.85 18.25
N VAL A 281 -0.23 -3.05 18.84
CA VAL A 281 -0.60 -1.80 19.50
C VAL A 281 -0.85 -0.72 18.44
N ARG A 282 -2.06 -0.16 18.43
CA ARG A 282 -2.48 0.85 17.46
C ARG A 282 -2.78 2.17 18.16
N GLY A 283 -2.11 3.24 17.71
CA GLY A 283 -2.46 4.60 18.11
C GLY A 283 -3.78 5.08 17.47
N PRO A 284 -4.32 6.24 17.88
CA PRO A 284 -5.60 6.76 17.38
C PRO A 284 -5.59 7.10 15.86
N ASN A 285 -4.40 7.18 15.24
CA ASN A 285 -4.21 7.42 13.81
C ASN A 285 -3.86 6.15 13.01
N ILE A 286 -3.97 4.97 13.62
CA ILE A 286 -3.84 3.69 12.92
C ILE A 286 -5.21 3.03 12.92
N SER A 287 -5.96 3.20 11.82
CA SER A 287 -7.28 2.59 11.65
C SER A 287 -7.21 1.35 10.77
N ALA A 288 -8.21 0.48 10.89
CA ALA A 288 -8.37 -0.60 9.93
C ALA A 288 -8.66 -0.01 8.54
N LEU A 289 -8.31 -0.75 7.49
CA LEU A 289 -8.70 -0.40 6.13
C LEU A 289 -10.23 -0.36 6.03
N PRO A 290 -10.79 0.65 5.32
CA PRO A 290 -12.23 0.79 5.20
C PRO A 290 -12.83 -0.40 4.45
N LYS A 291 -14.04 -0.81 4.84
CA LYS A 291 -14.81 -1.78 4.07
C LYS A 291 -15.33 -1.10 2.80
N LEU A 292 -14.82 -1.52 1.65
CA LEU A 292 -15.25 -1.02 0.35
C LEU A 292 -16.12 -2.07 -0.35
N ASP A 293 -17.30 -1.64 -0.76
CA ASP A 293 -18.28 -2.45 -1.47
C ASP A 293 -17.82 -2.84 -2.89
N PRO A 294 -18.33 -3.95 -3.45
CA PRO A 294 -18.05 -4.36 -4.83
C PRO A 294 -18.44 -3.30 -5.87
N LEU A 295 -17.91 -3.43 -7.08
CA LEU A 295 -18.36 -2.61 -8.20
C LEU A 295 -19.80 -3.02 -8.59
N PRO A 296 -20.76 -2.08 -8.71
CA PRO A 296 -22.09 -2.40 -9.19
C PRO A 296 -22.06 -2.76 -10.68
N ASP A 297 -23.17 -3.33 -11.19
CA ASP A 297 -23.31 -3.62 -12.62
C ASP A 297 -23.51 -2.36 -13.47
N SER A 298 -24.00 -1.29 -12.85
CA SER A 298 -24.16 0.03 -13.47
C SER A 298 -23.66 1.11 -12.52
N ILE A 299 -22.90 2.07 -13.04
CA ILE A 299 -22.53 3.29 -12.32
C ILE A 299 -23.39 4.43 -12.83
N HIS A 300 -24.07 5.14 -11.94
CA HIS A 300 -24.76 6.38 -12.25
C HIS A 300 -24.33 7.42 -11.23
N GLY A 301 -23.99 8.64 -11.63
CA GLY A 301 -23.57 9.65 -10.66
C GLY A 301 -23.08 10.95 -11.31
N PRO A 302 -22.88 12.00 -10.51
CA PRO A 302 -22.34 13.27 -11.00
C PRO A 302 -20.84 13.19 -11.28
N VAL A 303 -20.36 14.00 -12.23
CA VAL A 303 -18.95 14.33 -12.40
C VAL A 303 -18.58 15.42 -11.39
N LEU A 304 -17.94 15.05 -10.27
CA LEU A 304 -17.59 16.04 -9.25
C LEU A 304 -16.37 16.89 -9.62
N LEU A 305 -15.46 16.35 -10.43
CA LEU A 305 -14.26 17.06 -10.85
C LEU A 305 -13.98 16.78 -12.33
N LYS A 306 -13.74 17.87 -13.08
CA LYS A 306 -13.09 17.84 -14.39
C LYS A 306 -11.67 18.35 -14.22
N ALA A 307 -10.70 17.44 -14.24
CA ALA A 307 -9.29 17.76 -14.04
C ALA A 307 -8.56 17.87 -15.37
N GLY A 308 -7.50 18.70 -15.43
CA GLY A 308 -6.69 18.89 -16.62
C GLY A 308 -5.75 17.72 -16.94
N ASP A 309 -4.80 17.98 -17.83
CA ASP A 309 -3.69 17.07 -18.12
C ASP A 309 -2.68 17.07 -16.94
N ASP A 310 -1.85 16.02 -16.85
CA ASP A 310 -0.67 15.94 -15.99
C ASP A 310 -0.94 16.08 -14.47
N VAL A 311 -2.16 15.77 -14.02
CA VAL A 311 -2.50 15.75 -12.59
C VAL A 311 -1.66 14.71 -11.85
N SER A 312 -0.89 15.16 -10.86
CA SER A 312 0.00 14.32 -10.07
C SER A 312 -0.71 13.65 -8.87
N THR A 313 -0.13 12.55 -8.36
CA THR A 313 -0.60 11.97 -7.10
C THR A 313 -0.40 12.89 -5.89
N ASP A 314 0.45 13.93 -5.99
CA ASP A 314 0.57 14.98 -4.97
C ASP A 314 -0.64 15.90 -4.96
N GLU A 315 -1.25 16.14 -6.12
CA GLU A 315 -2.50 16.90 -6.23
C GLU A 315 -3.72 16.06 -5.80
N ILE A 316 -3.71 14.75 -6.05
CA ILE A 316 -4.79 13.84 -5.65
C ILE A 316 -4.74 13.53 -4.14
N SER A 317 -3.57 13.20 -3.60
CA SER A 317 -3.36 12.83 -2.20
C SER A 317 -2.09 13.51 -1.65
N PRO A 318 -2.19 14.76 -1.20
CA PRO A 318 -1.03 15.55 -0.82
C PRO A 318 -0.20 14.87 0.27
N ALA A 319 1.12 15.09 0.21
CA ALA A 319 2.03 14.81 1.31
C ALA A 319 2.12 16.04 2.22
N GLY A 320 3.21 16.19 2.98
CA GLY A 320 3.36 17.32 3.88
C GLY A 320 2.75 17.09 5.26
N ALA A 321 2.98 18.05 6.17
CA ALA A 321 2.82 17.86 7.61
C ALA A 321 1.35 17.63 8.01
N ASP A 322 0.43 18.14 7.21
CA ASP A 322 -1.00 18.03 7.47
C ASP A 322 -1.54 16.64 7.14
N ALA A 323 -1.07 16.02 6.04
CA ALA A 323 -1.64 14.78 5.51
C ALA A 323 -0.84 13.52 5.88
N LEU A 324 0.51 13.59 5.93
CA LEU A 324 1.37 12.43 6.21
C LEU A 324 1.06 11.72 7.54
N PRO A 325 0.74 12.41 8.64
CA PRO A 325 0.39 11.76 9.90
C PRO A 325 -0.85 10.84 9.83
N TYR A 326 -1.66 10.98 8.77
CA TYR A 326 -2.89 10.19 8.57
C TYR A 326 -2.76 9.10 7.51
N ARG A 327 -1.55 8.74 7.06
CA ARG A 327 -1.37 7.70 6.03
C ARG A 327 -1.96 6.34 6.42
N SER A 328 -2.02 6.03 7.71
CA SER A 328 -2.66 4.82 8.25
C SER A 328 -4.10 5.06 8.72
N ASN A 329 -4.70 6.20 8.41
CA ASN A 329 -6.08 6.56 8.75
C ASN A 329 -6.81 7.10 7.52
N ILE A 330 -7.33 6.19 6.68
CA ILE A 330 -8.01 6.54 5.43
C ILE A 330 -9.17 7.54 5.64
N PRO A 331 -10.06 7.38 6.64
CA PRO A 331 -11.11 8.37 6.90
C PRO A 331 -10.60 9.80 7.13
N LYS A 332 -9.52 9.98 7.91
CA LYS A 332 -8.94 11.31 8.13
C LYS A 332 -8.20 11.81 6.89
N LEU A 333 -7.44 10.93 6.24
CA LEU A 333 -6.68 11.28 5.04
C LEU A 333 -7.61 11.70 3.88
N ALA A 334 -8.82 11.14 3.83
CA ALA A 334 -9.82 11.46 2.84
C ALA A 334 -10.16 12.96 2.81
N GLY A 335 -10.10 13.65 3.96
CA GLY A 335 -10.32 15.10 4.06
C GLY A 335 -9.31 15.97 3.30
N PHE A 336 -8.19 15.40 2.85
CA PHE A 336 -7.17 16.10 2.05
C PHE A 336 -7.23 15.73 0.56
N THR A 337 -8.15 14.85 0.16
CA THR A 337 -8.21 14.33 -1.21
C THR A 337 -8.59 15.43 -2.19
N LEU A 338 -7.77 15.61 -3.23
CA LEU A 338 -7.99 16.54 -4.35
C LEU A 338 -8.15 18.03 -3.93
N THR A 339 -7.82 18.40 -2.69
CA THR A 339 -7.99 19.77 -2.17
C THR A 339 -7.08 20.80 -2.85
N ARG A 340 -6.00 20.34 -3.50
CA ARG A 340 -5.13 21.19 -4.32
C ARG A 340 -5.76 21.58 -5.67
N LEU A 341 -6.72 20.80 -6.16
CA LEU A 341 -7.47 21.09 -7.39
C LEU A 341 -8.82 21.72 -7.09
N ASP A 342 -9.50 21.23 -6.06
CA ASP A 342 -10.78 21.73 -5.58
C ASP A 342 -10.86 21.59 -4.05
N PRO A 343 -10.73 22.71 -3.30
CA PRO A 343 -10.79 22.70 -1.84
C PRO A 343 -12.08 22.11 -1.25
N ASP A 344 -13.19 22.17 -1.99
CA ASP A 344 -14.51 21.68 -1.58
C ASP A 344 -14.74 20.20 -1.92
N TYR A 345 -13.83 19.57 -2.67
CA TYR A 345 -14.02 18.21 -3.17
C TYR A 345 -14.38 17.19 -2.09
N PRO A 346 -13.66 17.08 -0.94
CA PRO A 346 -13.98 16.07 0.06
C PRO A 346 -15.41 16.17 0.58
N ARG A 347 -15.89 17.39 0.84
CA ARG A 347 -17.25 17.67 1.31
C ARG A 347 -18.30 17.30 0.26
N ARG A 348 -18.07 17.65 -1.01
CA ARG A 348 -18.98 17.32 -2.11
C ARG A 348 -19.03 15.81 -2.37
N ALA A 349 -17.88 15.16 -2.32
CA ALA A 349 -17.75 13.71 -2.50
C ALA A 349 -18.46 12.93 -1.39
N GLU A 350 -18.28 13.33 -0.12
CA GLU A 350 -18.99 12.73 1.00
C GLU A 350 -20.52 12.86 0.87
N ALA A 351 -21.01 14.02 0.41
CA ALA A 351 -22.45 14.21 0.14
C ALA A 351 -22.97 13.33 -1.01
N ALA A 352 -22.19 13.13 -2.08
CA ALA A 352 -22.57 12.28 -3.22
C ALA A 352 -22.49 10.78 -2.90
N ARG A 353 -21.60 10.38 -1.97
CA ARG A 353 -21.37 9.00 -1.56
C ARG A 353 -22.63 8.29 -1.07
N GLU A 354 -23.49 8.99 -0.33
CA GLU A 354 -24.69 8.40 0.29
C GLU A 354 -25.80 8.07 -0.72
N ASP A 355 -25.81 8.74 -1.88
CA ASP A 355 -26.80 8.54 -2.93
C ASP A 355 -26.32 7.50 -3.95
N THR A 356 -25.27 7.85 -4.71
CA THR A 356 -24.85 7.06 -5.88
C THR A 356 -23.32 6.91 -6.01
N GLY A 357 -22.55 7.64 -5.19
CA GLY A 357 -21.13 7.88 -5.45
C GLY A 357 -20.95 8.90 -6.57
N HIS A 358 -19.77 8.92 -7.19
CA HIS A 358 -19.46 9.90 -8.23
C HIS A 358 -18.38 9.45 -9.20
N LEU A 359 -18.16 10.28 -10.23
CA LEU A 359 -17.15 10.12 -11.25
C LEU A 359 -16.20 11.33 -11.28
N ILE A 360 -15.01 11.11 -11.84
CA ILE A 360 -14.07 12.17 -12.23
C ILE A 360 -13.83 12.06 -13.74
N VAL A 361 -13.73 13.20 -14.40
CA VAL A 361 -13.24 13.31 -15.78
C VAL A 361 -11.87 13.96 -15.75
N ALA A 362 -10.89 13.45 -16.51
CA ALA A 362 -9.52 13.94 -16.48
C ALA A 362 -8.88 14.03 -17.87
N GLY A 363 -7.83 14.85 -17.96
CA GLY A 363 -7.00 14.97 -19.15
C GLY A 363 -6.06 13.78 -19.38
N ALA A 364 -4.96 14.04 -20.07
CA ALA A 364 -3.88 13.09 -20.30
C ALA A 364 -3.03 12.88 -19.05
N ASN A 365 -2.40 11.70 -18.94
CA ASN A 365 -1.42 11.37 -17.91
C ASN A 365 -1.92 11.55 -16.45
N TYR A 366 -3.19 11.22 -16.21
CA TYR A 366 -3.80 11.35 -14.88
C TYR A 366 -3.13 10.44 -13.85
N GLY A 367 -2.76 11.02 -12.70
CA GLY A 367 -2.15 10.33 -11.58
C GLY A 367 -0.64 10.12 -11.68
N GLN A 368 0.09 11.04 -12.32
CA GLN A 368 1.54 10.92 -12.48
C GLN A 368 2.33 11.06 -11.16
N GLY A 369 3.57 10.57 -11.17
CA GLY A 369 4.50 10.69 -10.04
C GLY A 369 4.41 9.54 -9.04
N SER A 370 4.35 9.87 -7.74
CA SER A 370 4.56 8.89 -6.66
C SER A 370 3.56 7.72 -6.67
N SER A 371 4.00 6.51 -6.32
CA SER A 371 3.21 5.26 -6.31
C SER A 371 2.13 5.15 -5.23
N ARG A 372 1.77 6.26 -4.57
CA ARG A 372 0.88 6.28 -3.41
C ARG A 372 -0.49 5.70 -3.73
N GLU A 373 -0.80 4.58 -3.10
CA GLU A 373 -2.10 3.92 -3.20
C GLU A 373 -3.24 4.77 -2.61
N HIS A 374 -2.94 5.68 -1.66
CA HIS A 374 -3.88 6.65 -1.09
C HIS A 374 -4.55 7.54 -2.13
N ALA A 375 -3.88 7.83 -3.25
CA ALA A 375 -4.47 8.55 -4.37
C ALA A 375 -5.63 7.78 -5.01
N ALA A 376 -5.80 6.48 -4.74
CA ALA A 376 -6.95 5.69 -5.17
C ALA A 376 -7.89 5.34 -4.00
N ILE A 377 -7.36 4.84 -2.88
CA ILE A 377 -8.21 4.38 -1.76
C ILE A 377 -8.95 5.53 -1.05
N ALA A 378 -8.36 6.72 -0.95
CA ALA A 378 -9.01 7.85 -0.28
C ALA A 378 -10.17 8.46 -1.11
N PRO A 379 -10.03 8.72 -2.43
CA PRO A 379 -11.18 9.05 -3.27
C PRO A 379 -12.24 7.94 -3.28
N ARG A 380 -11.82 6.68 -3.32
CA ARG A 380 -12.74 5.53 -3.28
C ARG A 380 -13.53 5.46 -1.97
N TYR A 381 -12.88 5.76 -0.85
CA TYR A 381 -13.55 5.91 0.45
C TYR A 381 -14.60 7.02 0.41
N LEU A 382 -14.32 8.13 -0.28
CA LEU A 382 -15.28 9.22 -0.51
C LEU A 382 -16.36 8.92 -1.56
N GLY A 383 -16.44 7.69 -2.09
CA GLY A 383 -17.52 7.30 -3.01
C GLY A 383 -17.15 7.34 -4.51
N LEU A 384 -15.90 7.60 -4.88
CA LEU A 384 -15.47 7.56 -6.28
C LEU A 384 -15.68 6.17 -6.87
N ARG A 385 -16.39 6.08 -8.00
CA ARG A 385 -16.70 4.82 -8.70
C ARG A 385 -15.88 4.61 -9.96
N ALA A 386 -15.67 5.68 -10.73
CA ALA A 386 -14.92 5.62 -11.97
C ALA A 386 -14.17 6.93 -12.23
N VAL A 387 -13.07 6.82 -12.96
CA VAL A 387 -12.40 7.95 -13.58
C VAL A 387 -12.48 7.73 -15.09
N ILE A 388 -12.80 8.76 -15.86
CA ILE A 388 -12.77 8.74 -17.33
C ILE A 388 -11.72 9.76 -17.77
N ALA A 389 -10.59 9.29 -18.30
CA ALA A 389 -9.45 10.14 -18.64
C ALA A 389 -9.06 10.00 -20.11
N LYS A 390 -8.27 10.94 -20.65
CA LYS A 390 -7.63 10.73 -21.95
C LYS A 390 -6.55 9.63 -21.84
N SER A 391 -5.78 9.63 -20.75
CA SER A 391 -4.80 8.59 -20.44
C SER A 391 -4.39 8.63 -18.96
N TYR A 392 -3.69 7.59 -18.49
CA TYR A 392 -3.27 7.44 -17.09
C TYR A 392 -1.78 7.15 -16.96
N ALA A 393 -1.19 7.58 -15.86
CA ALA A 393 0.07 7.03 -15.39
C ALA A 393 -0.10 5.57 -14.92
N ARG A 394 0.84 4.69 -15.30
CA ARG A 394 0.76 3.23 -15.13
C ARG A 394 0.40 2.77 -13.72
N ILE A 395 1.12 3.27 -12.71
CA ILE A 395 0.96 2.81 -11.31
C ILE A 395 -0.38 3.28 -10.75
N HIS A 396 -0.76 4.53 -11.03
CA HIS A 396 -2.04 5.06 -10.54
C HIS A 396 -3.23 4.32 -11.15
N TRP A 397 -3.18 4.02 -12.46
CA TRP A 397 -4.17 3.16 -13.11
C TRP A 397 -4.35 1.83 -12.36
N GLN A 398 -3.25 1.17 -12.00
CA GLN A 398 -3.29 -0.10 -11.28
C GLN A 398 -3.85 0.06 -9.86
N ASN A 399 -3.50 1.15 -9.16
CA ASN A 399 -4.04 1.46 -7.83
C ASN A 399 -5.56 1.66 -7.87
N LEU A 400 -6.10 2.37 -8.86
CA LEU A 400 -7.56 2.53 -9.04
C LEU A 400 -8.25 1.17 -9.10
N VAL A 401 -7.73 0.27 -9.95
CA VAL A 401 -8.24 -1.11 -10.09
C VAL A 401 -8.19 -1.86 -8.76
N ASN A 402 -7.07 -1.78 -8.05
CA ASN A 402 -6.84 -2.48 -6.78
C ASN A 402 -7.89 -2.09 -5.72
N PHE A 403 -8.37 -0.85 -5.71
CA PHE A 403 -9.41 -0.38 -4.78
C PHE A 403 -10.82 -0.36 -5.37
N GLY A 404 -11.02 -0.85 -6.60
CA GLY A 404 -12.34 -0.97 -7.21
C GLY A 404 -12.92 0.36 -7.67
N VAL A 405 -12.04 1.28 -8.08
CA VAL A 405 -12.41 2.41 -8.95
C VAL A 405 -12.14 1.96 -10.38
N LEU A 406 -13.10 2.15 -11.29
CA LEU A 406 -12.97 1.75 -12.68
C LEU A 406 -12.24 2.83 -13.50
N PRO A 407 -10.99 2.61 -13.98
CA PRO A 407 -10.33 3.52 -14.89
C PRO A 407 -10.81 3.28 -16.33
N LEU A 408 -11.43 4.29 -16.91
CA LEU A 408 -11.90 4.32 -18.29
C LEU A 408 -11.11 5.35 -19.10
N GLU A 409 -10.87 5.05 -20.36
CA GLU A 409 -10.23 5.93 -21.33
C GLU A 409 -11.23 6.32 -22.41
N PHE A 410 -11.21 7.57 -22.86
CA PHE A 410 -11.97 7.97 -24.04
C PHE A 410 -11.43 7.25 -25.30
N GLU A 411 -12.32 6.73 -26.15
CA GLU A 411 -11.92 6.30 -27.50
C GLU A 411 -11.62 7.52 -28.40
N ASP A 412 -12.44 8.57 -28.27
CA ASP A 412 -12.15 9.88 -28.87
C ASP A 412 -11.76 10.88 -27.76
N PRO A 413 -10.48 11.28 -27.64
CA PRO A 413 -10.05 12.26 -26.66
C PRO A 413 -10.77 13.61 -26.71
N ALA A 414 -11.43 13.97 -27.82
CA ALA A 414 -12.23 15.19 -27.93
C ALA A 414 -13.53 15.15 -27.09
N ASP A 415 -14.03 13.95 -26.74
CA ASP A 415 -15.20 13.80 -25.87
C ASP A 415 -14.96 14.34 -24.46
N TYR A 416 -13.70 14.43 -24.02
CA TYR A 416 -13.32 15.10 -22.78
C TYR A 416 -13.87 16.54 -22.71
N ASP A 417 -13.83 17.29 -23.80
CA ASP A 417 -14.27 18.70 -23.82
C ASP A 417 -15.79 18.84 -23.71
N ARG A 418 -16.53 17.78 -24.06
CA ARG A 418 -17.99 17.73 -24.09
C ARG A 418 -18.63 17.31 -22.77
N ILE A 419 -17.84 16.90 -21.77
CA ILE A 419 -18.28 16.58 -20.41
C ILE A 419 -17.84 17.69 -19.45
N GLY A 420 -18.69 18.08 -18.50
CA GLY A 420 -18.43 19.17 -17.58
C GLY A 420 -18.69 18.76 -16.13
N PRO A 421 -18.27 19.59 -15.16
CA PRO A 421 -18.65 19.41 -13.76
C PRO A 421 -20.17 19.32 -13.60
N ASP A 422 -20.61 18.50 -12.65
CA ASP A 422 -22.01 18.24 -12.27
C ASP A 422 -22.89 17.54 -13.32
N ASP A 423 -22.34 17.21 -14.50
CA ASP A 423 -23.01 16.30 -15.45
C ASP A 423 -23.29 14.95 -14.81
N ARG A 424 -24.45 14.36 -15.12
CA ARG A 424 -24.83 13.04 -14.62
C ARG A 424 -24.52 11.98 -15.67
N LEU A 425 -23.54 11.13 -15.37
CA LEU A 425 -23.13 10.05 -16.25
C LEU A 425 -23.74 8.72 -15.81
N HIS A 426 -24.04 7.87 -16.79
CA HIS A 426 -24.48 6.50 -16.59
C HIS A 426 -23.63 5.55 -17.43
N VAL A 427 -23.04 4.55 -16.77
CA VAL A 427 -22.21 3.49 -17.35
C VAL A 427 -22.85 2.14 -17.03
N PRO A 428 -23.66 1.57 -17.94
CA PRO A 428 -24.32 0.28 -17.74
C PRO A 428 -23.41 -0.91 -18.15
N GLY A 429 -23.85 -2.13 -17.81
CA GLY A 429 -23.31 -3.37 -18.40
C GLY A 429 -21.90 -3.75 -17.95
N LEU A 430 -21.49 -3.34 -16.73
CA LEU A 430 -20.13 -3.51 -16.25
C LEU A 430 -19.77 -4.98 -16.00
N ARG A 431 -20.71 -5.84 -15.58
CA ARG A 431 -20.37 -7.26 -15.34
C ARG A 431 -19.95 -7.97 -16.62
N ASP A 432 -20.67 -7.72 -17.70
CA ASP A 432 -20.42 -8.36 -19.00
C ASP A 432 -19.13 -7.82 -19.63
N ALA A 433 -18.93 -6.50 -19.61
CA ALA A 433 -17.70 -5.89 -20.13
C ALA A 433 -16.44 -6.36 -19.39
N LEU A 434 -16.54 -6.53 -18.06
CA LEU A 434 -15.41 -6.95 -17.23
C LEU A 434 -15.22 -8.47 -17.15
N ALA A 435 -16.09 -9.26 -17.76
CA ALA A 435 -15.98 -10.71 -17.81
C ALA A 435 -14.78 -11.15 -18.68
N PRO A 436 -14.20 -12.34 -18.46
CA PRO A 436 -13.21 -12.88 -19.37
C PRO A 436 -13.75 -12.97 -20.80
N GLY A 437 -13.12 -12.28 -21.74
CA GLY A 437 -13.57 -12.21 -23.14
C GLY A 437 -14.66 -11.17 -23.42
N GLY A 438 -15.05 -10.35 -22.43
CA GLY A 438 -15.95 -9.22 -22.61
C GLY A 438 -15.36 -8.14 -23.52
N GLU A 439 -16.22 -7.38 -24.19
CA GLU A 439 -15.78 -6.26 -25.02
C GLU A 439 -15.16 -5.16 -24.14
N PRO A 440 -13.95 -4.67 -24.47
CA PRO A 440 -13.27 -3.68 -23.66
C PRO A 440 -13.90 -2.29 -23.74
N THR A 441 -14.82 -2.09 -24.68
CA THR A 441 -15.51 -0.82 -24.93
C THR A 441 -16.87 -0.76 -24.24
N LEU A 442 -17.17 0.40 -23.66
CA LEU A 442 -18.40 0.70 -22.93
C LEU A 442 -19.04 1.98 -23.50
N ARG A 443 -20.36 2.06 -23.40
CA ARG A 443 -21.11 3.29 -23.70
C ARG A 443 -21.36 4.06 -22.42
N VAL A 444 -21.09 5.36 -22.43
CA VAL A 444 -21.39 6.26 -21.32
C VAL A 444 -22.44 7.25 -21.77
N ARG A 445 -23.59 7.30 -21.09
CA ARG A 445 -24.65 8.28 -21.35
C ARG A 445 -24.56 9.45 -20.39
N ASN A 446 -24.55 10.66 -20.92
CA ASN A 446 -24.69 11.90 -20.16
C ASN A 446 -26.15 12.33 -20.13
N ALA A 447 -26.83 12.09 -19.02
CA ALA A 447 -28.25 12.41 -18.85
C ALA A 447 -28.50 13.92 -18.78
N THR A 448 -27.49 14.73 -18.43
CA THR A 448 -27.63 16.19 -18.36
C THR A 448 -27.63 16.82 -19.75
N ARG A 449 -26.85 16.26 -20.68
CA ARG A 449 -26.69 16.78 -22.05
C ARG A 449 -27.42 15.99 -23.13
N ASP A 450 -27.96 14.82 -22.77
CA ASP A 450 -28.53 13.83 -23.69
C ASP A 450 -27.53 13.42 -24.80
N GLU A 451 -26.30 13.16 -24.38
CA GLU A 451 -25.20 12.72 -25.25
C GLU A 451 -24.69 11.34 -24.84
N GLU A 452 -24.04 10.64 -25.77
CA GLU A 452 -23.33 9.38 -25.50
C GLU A 452 -21.88 9.44 -25.98
N TYR A 453 -21.02 8.75 -25.23
CA TYR A 453 -19.58 8.65 -25.48
C TYR A 453 -19.15 7.19 -25.50
N THR A 454 -18.08 6.91 -26.25
CA THR A 454 -17.45 5.58 -26.24
C THR A 454 -16.19 5.65 -25.41
N VAL A 455 -16.08 4.74 -24.44
CA VAL A 455 -14.90 4.63 -23.58
C VAL A 455 -14.42 3.20 -23.58
N ARG A 456 -13.17 2.98 -23.15
CA ARG A 456 -12.57 1.65 -23.04
C ARG A 456 -11.89 1.42 -21.72
N HIS A 457 -11.74 0.16 -21.35
CA HIS A 457 -10.85 -0.26 -20.28
C HIS A 457 -9.70 -1.13 -20.81
N ARG A 458 -8.58 -1.15 -20.09
CA ARG A 458 -7.41 -2.00 -20.39
C ARG A 458 -7.27 -3.20 -19.43
N LEU A 459 -8.36 -3.62 -18.81
CA LEU A 459 -8.35 -4.68 -17.81
C LEU A 459 -8.16 -6.06 -18.46
N SER A 460 -7.15 -6.80 -17.99
CA SER A 460 -7.05 -8.24 -18.26
C SER A 460 -8.14 -9.01 -17.48
N PRO A 461 -8.46 -10.26 -17.84
CA PRO A 461 -9.46 -11.05 -17.11
C PRO A 461 -9.22 -11.12 -15.59
N GLY A 462 -7.96 -11.22 -15.15
CA GLY A 462 -7.58 -11.19 -13.73
C GLY A 462 -7.79 -9.81 -13.09
N SER A 463 -7.46 -8.74 -13.80
CA SER A 463 -7.67 -7.36 -13.30
C SER A 463 -9.14 -6.95 -13.29
N GLY A 464 -9.97 -7.45 -14.23
CA GLY A 464 -11.43 -7.26 -14.23
C GLY A 464 -12.11 -7.94 -13.03
N LYS A 465 -11.69 -9.18 -12.71
CA LYS A 465 -12.10 -9.88 -11.48
C LYS A 465 -11.65 -9.13 -10.23
N ARG A 466 -10.43 -8.59 -10.20
CA ARG A 466 -9.96 -7.77 -9.09
C ARG A 466 -10.83 -6.52 -8.92
N CYS A 467 -11.06 -5.75 -9.98
CA CYS A 467 -11.84 -4.51 -9.94
C CYS A 467 -13.26 -4.72 -9.38
N SER A 468 -13.92 -5.81 -9.76
CA SER A 468 -15.34 -6.09 -9.48
C SER A 468 -15.65 -6.63 -8.07
N ARG A 469 -14.68 -7.21 -7.35
CA ARG A 469 -14.90 -7.84 -6.01
C ARG A 469 -14.92 -6.82 -4.86
N ALA A 470 -15.38 -7.16 -3.66
CA ALA A 470 -15.18 -6.28 -2.50
C ALA A 470 -13.68 -6.14 -2.17
N VAL A 471 -13.17 -4.98 -1.76
CA VAL A 471 -11.73 -4.82 -1.45
C VAL A 471 -11.31 -5.68 -0.24
N SER A 472 -12.21 -5.88 0.72
CA SER A 472 -11.95 -6.73 1.89
C SER A 472 -11.70 -8.20 1.55
N SER A 473 -12.20 -8.70 0.41
CA SER A 473 -11.91 -10.05 -0.07
C SER A 473 -10.67 -10.13 -0.99
N ARG A 474 -10.06 -8.99 -1.32
CA ARG A 474 -8.84 -8.88 -2.14
C ARG A 474 -7.58 -8.77 -1.30
N LEU A 475 -7.64 -8.07 -0.16
CA LEU A 475 -6.49 -7.91 0.76
C LEU A 475 -6.22 -9.18 1.59
N SER A 476 -7.12 -10.15 1.54
CA SER A 476 -6.91 -11.51 2.03
C SER A 476 -6.20 -12.42 1.01
N HIS A 477 -5.66 -11.86 -0.09
CA HIS A 477 -4.84 -12.61 -1.07
C HIS A 477 -3.46 -12.98 -0.50
N THR A 478 -3.44 -13.83 0.51
CA THR A 478 -2.73 -15.09 0.33
C THR A 478 -3.63 -15.91 -0.60
N GLU A 479 -3.27 -16.02 -1.87
CA GLU A 479 -3.87 -17.03 -2.75
C GLU A 479 -3.54 -18.40 -2.16
N VAL A 480 -4.36 -18.88 -1.23
CA VAL A 480 -4.55 -20.31 -1.09
C VAL A 480 -5.36 -20.70 -2.32
N SER A 481 -4.68 -21.32 -3.28
CA SER A 481 -5.31 -22.00 -4.41
C SER A 481 -6.56 -22.73 -3.91
N ALA A 482 -7.70 -22.59 -4.59
CA ALA A 482 -8.94 -23.25 -4.21
C ALA A 482 -8.68 -24.76 -4.11
N MET A 483 -8.51 -25.27 -2.89
CA MET A 483 -8.41 -26.69 -2.65
C MET A 483 -9.82 -27.26 -2.65
N THR A 484 -10.08 -28.12 -3.62
CA THR A 484 -11.21 -29.05 -3.57
C THR A 484 -10.96 -30.01 -2.41
N LEU A 485 -11.97 -30.27 -1.58
CA LEU A 485 -11.90 -31.32 -0.57
C LEU A 485 -11.48 -32.62 -1.26
N SER A 486 -10.37 -33.23 -0.85
CA SER A 486 -9.86 -34.46 -1.45
C SER A 486 -9.93 -35.61 -0.46
N ASP A 487 -9.75 -36.84 -0.94
CA ASP A 487 -9.58 -37.98 -0.06
C ASP A 487 -8.35 -37.76 0.84
N GLY A 488 -8.49 -37.95 2.16
CA GLY A 488 -7.39 -37.72 3.08
C GLY A 488 -7.80 -37.53 4.53
N THR A 489 -6.80 -37.37 5.39
CA THR A 489 -7.00 -37.02 6.81
C THR A 489 -6.56 -35.60 7.08
N TYR A 490 -7.38 -34.86 7.82
CA TYR A 490 -7.18 -33.45 8.11
C TYR A 490 -7.31 -33.19 9.61
N ARG A 491 -6.53 -32.24 10.11
CA ARG A 491 -6.68 -31.73 11.47
C ARG A 491 -7.04 -30.25 11.39
N ILE A 492 -8.11 -29.86 12.07
CA ILE A 492 -8.62 -28.49 12.10
C ILE A 492 -8.66 -27.96 13.53
N GLY A 493 -8.61 -26.64 13.67
CA GLY A 493 -8.67 -25.94 14.95
C GLY A 493 -8.69 -24.42 14.77
N PRO A 494 -8.56 -23.64 15.85
CA PRO A 494 -8.61 -22.18 15.82
C PRO A 494 -7.74 -21.45 14.78
N PRO A 495 -6.53 -21.95 14.42
CA PRO A 495 -5.72 -21.30 13.38
C PRO A 495 -6.37 -21.34 11.98
N ASP A 496 -7.10 -22.42 11.68
CA ASP A 496 -7.53 -22.78 10.33
C ASP A 496 -9.06 -22.85 10.19
N ALA A 497 -9.81 -22.70 11.30
CA ALA A 497 -11.26 -22.78 11.33
C ALA A 497 -11.82 -22.04 12.54
N ARG A 498 -13.07 -21.57 12.39
CA ARG A 498 -13.82 -20.91 13.45
C ARG A 498 -15.02 -21.75 13.84
N LEU A 499 -15.27 -21.83 15.15
CA LEU A 499 -16.45 -22.46 15.71
C LEU A 499 -17.22 -21.45 16.56
N LEU A 500 -18.42 -21.10 16.12
CA LEU A 500 -19.25 -20.04 16.68
C LEU A 500 -20.51 -20.63 17.31
N ILE A 501 -20.88 -20.13 18.48
CA ILE A 501 -22.10 -20.51 19.17
C ILE A 501 -22.97 -19.25 19.25
N LYS A 502 -24.15 -19.32 18.63
CA LYS A 502 -25.13 -18.24 18.57
C LYS A 502 -26.25 -18.52 19.55
N THR A 503 -26.46 -17.58 20.46
CA THR A 503 -27.60 -17.60 21.39
C THR A 503 -28.51 -16.42 21.08
N SER A 504 -29.83 -16.64 21.13
CA SER A 504 -30.82 -15.60 20.88
C SER A 504 -31.69 -15.34 22.12
N ARG A 505 -32.29 -14.16 22.21
CA ARG A 505 -33.23 -13.78 23.27
C ARG A 505 -34.68 -14.06 22.87
N THR A 506 -35.51 -14.39 23.84
CA THR A 506 -36.96 -14.63 23.65
C THR A 506 -37.81 -13.84 24.65
N GLY A 507 -39.12 -13.71 24.39
CA GLY A 507 -40.08 -13.02 25.27
C GLY A 507 -40.30 -11.53 24.98
N LEU A 508 -41.05 -10.85 25.85
CA LEU A 508 -41.46 -9.44 25.72
C LEU A 508 -40.33 -8.43 26.07
N GLY A 509 -39.28 -8.87 26.78
CA GLY A 509 -38.16 -8.04 27.23
C GLY A 509 -36.91 -8.09 26.36
N ARG A 510 -37.01 -8.49 25.07
CA ARG A 510 -35.86 -8.64 24.15
C ARG A 510 -34.94 -7.42 24.11
N ARG A 511 -35.41 -6.21 24.39
CA ARG A 511 -34.59 -4.98 24.40
C ARG A 511 -33.59 -4.87 25.57
N ALA A 512 -33.68 -5.75 26.58
CA ALA A 512 -32.93 -5.65 27.83
C ALA A 512 -31.62 -6.46 27.90
N GLY A 513 -31.21 -7.18 26.84
CA GLY A 513 -29.94 -7.93 26.80
C GLY A 513 -29.34 -7.94 25.39
N HIS A 514 -28.49 -8.90 25.05
CA HIS A 514 -27.89 -9.05 23.72
C HIS A 514 -28.10 -10.46 23.14
N ASP A 515 -28.21 -10.57 21.82
CA ASP A 515 -28.00 -11.85 21.13
C ASP A 515 -26.49 -12.05 21.00
N LEU A 516 -25.98 -13.17 21.54
CA LEU A 516 -24.54 -13.37 21.68
C LEU A 516 -24.00 -14.26 20.56
N THR A 517 -22.83 -13.86 20.06
CA THR A 517 -21.92 -14.75 19.33
C THR A 517 -20.75 -15.08 20.24
N LEU A 518 -20.68 -16.33 20.68
CA LEU A 518 -19.54 -16.89 21.39
C LEU A 518 -18.63 -17.60 20.38
N GLU A 519 -17.32 -17.59 20.63
CA GLU A 519 -16.36 -18.34 19.81
C GLU A 519 -15.53 -19.26 20.70
N ALA A 520 -15.36 -20.51 20.27
CA ALA A 520 -14.43 -21.43 20.92
C ALA A 520 -13.00 -21.11 20.48
N THR A 521 -12.16 -20.70 21.43
CA THR A 521 -10.76 -20.30 21.15
C THR A 521 -9.77 -21.43 21.34
N ARG A 522 -10.15 -22.53 22.00
CA ARG A 522 -9.35 -23.74 22.15
C ARG A 522 -10.20 -24.97 21.84
N TRP A 523 -9.91 -25.58 20.71
CA TRP A 523 -10.57 -26.79 20.24
C TRP A 523 -9.69 -27.50 19.20
N SER A 524 -9.98 -28.76 18.93
CA SER A 524 -9.35 -29.51 17.84
C SER A 524 -10.38 -30.41 17.17
N GLY A 525 -10.21 -30.65 15.88
CA GLY A 525 -10.99 -31.63 15.14
C GLY A 525 -10.12 -32.48 14.23
N ASP A 526 -10.45 -33.76 14.14
CA ASP A 526 -9.82 -34.73 13.26
C ASP A 526 -10.88 -35.22 12.24
N LEU A 527 -10.56 -35.09 10.95
CA LEU A 527 -11.42 -35.44 9.84
C LEU A 527 -10.74 -36.52 9.00
N ALA A 528 -11.48 -37.55 8.62
CA ALA A 528 -11.11 -38.47 7.55
C ALA A 528 -12.16 -38.30 6.45
N VAL A 529 -11.74 -37.93 5.25
CA VAL A 529 -12.62 -37.61 4.13
C VAL A 529 -12.42 -38.64 3.03
N ALA A 530 -13.53 -39.16 2.52
CA ALA A 530 -13.63 -39.98 1.33
C ALA A 530 -14.71 -39.39 0.41
N VAL A 531 -14.30 -38.56 -0.53
CA VAL A 531 -15.15 -37.73 -1.41
C VAL A 531 -16.10 -38.58 -2.25
N GLY A 532 -15.62 -39.71 -2.78
CA GLY A 532 -16.42 -40.64 -3.59
C GLY A 532 -17.24 -41.64 -2.76
N ALA A 533 -17.11 -41.65 -1.44
CA ALA A 533 -17.74 -42.59 -0.52
C ALA A 533 -17.96 -41.91 0.84
N PRO A 534 -18.85 -40.91 0.93
CA PRO A 534 -19.03 -40.07 2.12
C PRO A 534 -19.34 -40.88 3.38
N GLU A 535 -19.97 -42.04 3.26
CA GLU A 535 -20.24 -42.98 4.36
C GLU A 535 -18.97 -43.56 5.02
N ARG A 536 -17.82 -43.47 4.35
CA ARG A 536 -16.50 -43.85 4.89
C ARG A 536 -15.77 -42.67 5.55
N SER A 537 -16.36 -41.47 5.50
CA SER A 537 -15.80 -40.28 6.14
C SER A 537 -16.13 -40.26 7.63
N SER A 538 -15.30 -39.57 8.42
CA SER A 538 -15.54 -39.35 9.85
C SER A 538 -15.07 -37.98 10.28
N VAL A 539 -15.78 -37.38 11.24
CA VAL A 539 -15.46 -36.09 11.87
C VAL A 539 -15.51 -36.27 13.38
N SER A 540 -14.44 -35.89 14.07
CA SER A 540 -14.40 -35.80 15.53
C SER A 540 -13.96 -34.40 15.94
N VAL A 541 -14.65 -33.77 16.90
CA VAL A 541 -14.32 -32.42 17.39
C VAL A 541 -14.35 -32.41 18.91
N THR A 542 -13.35 -31.79 19.53
CA THR A 542 -13.26 -31.56 20.99
C THR A 542 -13.04 -30.09 21.27
N ILE A 543 -13.88 -29.50 22.12
CA ILE A 543 -13.84 -28.09 22.51
C ILE A 543 -13.57 -28.00 24.01
N GLU A 544 -12.62 -27.16 24.42
CA GLU A 544 -12.44 -26.80 25.82
C GLU A 544 -13.52 -25.79 26.23
N THR A 545 -14.32 -26.13 27.22
CA THR A 545 -15.54 -25.38 27.57
C THR A 545 -15.28 -24.00 28.17
N ASP A 546 -14.12 -23.81 28.81
CA ASP A 546 -13.67 -22.52 29.36
C ASP A 546 -13.02 -21.60 28.31
N SER A 547 -12.95 -22.07 27.05
CA SER A 547 -12.42 -21.32 25.91
C SER A 547 -13.48 -20.52 25.14
N LEU A 548 -14.75 -20.60 25.55
CA LEU A 548 -15.86 -19.88 24.92
C LEU A 548 -15.83 -18.40 25.32
N ASP A 549 -15.48 -17.52 24.38
CA ASP A 549 -15.39 -16.09 24.60
C ASP A 549 -16.45 -15.31 23.81
N VAL A 550 -16.98 -14.23 24.39
CA VAL A 550 -17.98 -13.36 23.76
C VAL A 550 -17.30 -12.51 22.69
N ARG A 551 -17.61 -12.76 21.41
CA ARG A 551 -17.14 -11.93 20.29
C ARG A 551 -18.04 -10.73 20.09
N GLU A 552 -19.34 -10.98 20.00
CA GLU A 552 -20.31 -9.96 19.63
C GLU A 552 -21.58 -10.08 20.46
N GLY A 553 -22.17 -8.94 20.79
CA GLY A 553 -23.50 -8.85 21.37
C GLY A 553 -24.33 -7.83 20.59
N THR A 554 -25.42 -8.27 19.97
CA THR A 554 -26.26 -7.41 19.12
C THR A 554 -27.65 -7.19 19.72
N GLY A 555 -28.29 -6.09 19.31
CA GLY A 555 -29.68 -5.78 19.66
C GLY A 555 -29.93 -5.33 21.11
N GLY A 556 -28.89 -5.07 21.91
CA GLY A 556 -29.01 -4.42 23.22
C GLY A 556 -28.98 -2.89 23.12
N LEU A 557 -29.56 -2.19 24.09
CA LEU A 557 -29.63 -0.71 24.12
C LEU A 557 -28.26 -0.03 24.27
N LYS A 558 -27.27 -0.72 24.84
CA LYS A 558 -25.89 -0.27 24.99
C LYS A 558 -24.94 -1.37 24.50
N PRO A 559 -23.75 -1.06 23.97
CA PRO A 559 -22.73 -2.05 23.68
C PRO A 559 -22.32 -2.83 24.94
N LEU A 560 -21.87 -4.08 24.77
CA LEU A 560 -21.30 -4.88 25.86
C LEU A 560 -19.99 -4.27 26.36
N THR A 561 -19.90 -4.04 27.67
CA THR A 561 -18.66 -3.65 28.35
C THR A 561 -17.78 -4.87 28.66
N ASP A 562 -16.51 -4.64 29.01
CA ASP A 562 -15.62 -5.73 29.43
C ASP A 562 -16.11 -6.43 30.72
N GLY A 563 -16.75 -5.66 31.61
CA GLY A 563 -17.41 -6.21 32.79
C GLY A 563 -18.55 -7.16 32.42
N ASP A 564 -19.42 -6.76 31.46
CA ASP A 564 -20.51 -7.62 30.98
C ASP A 564 -19.98 -8.92 30.37
N ARG A 565 -18.89 -8.85 29.61
CA ARG A 565 -18.25 -10.03 29.00
C ARG A 565 -17.68 -10.98 30.06
N ALA A 566 -17.04 -10.44 31.09
CA ALA A 566 -16.53 -11.23 32.21
C ALA A 566 -17.67 -11.91 33.00
N ASP A 567 -18.80 -11.22 33.18
CA ASP A 567 -19.97 -11.75 33.88
C ASP A 567 -20.65 -12.88 33.09
N ILE A 568 -20.76 -12.72 31.77
CA ILE A 568 -21.25 -13.77 30.86
C ILE A 568 -20.34 -14.99 30.94
N LYS A 569 -19.02 -14.80 30.92
CA LYS A 569 -18.05 -15.91 31.04
C LYS A 569 -18.21 -16.68 32.34
N ARG A 570 -18.26 -16.00 33.49
CA ARG A 570 -18.51 -16.65 34.79
C ARG A 570 -19.86 -17.38 34.84
N THR A 571 -20.87 -16.86 34.15
CA THR A 571 -22.19 -17.49 34.06
C THR A 571 -22.12 -18.80 33.27
N LEU A 572 -21.41 -18.83 32.13
CA LEU A 572 -21.20 -20.03 31.31
C LEU A 572 -20.47 -21.13 32.09
N GLU A 573 -19.50 -20.75 32.92
CA GLU A 573 -18.71 -21.65 33.77
C GLU A 573 -19.52 -22.29 34.90
N GLY A 574 -20.61 -21.64 35.31
CA GLY A 574 -21.42 -22.05 36.47
C GLY A 574 -22.17 -23.38 36.31
N LYS A 575 -22.55 -23.96 37.46
CA LYS A 575 -23.32 -25.24 37.57
C LYS A 575 -24.62 -25.28 36.75
N GLY A 576 -25.28 -24.13 36.61
CA GLY A 576 -26.53 -23.98 35.86
C GLY A 576 -26.37 -23.99 34.33
N GLN A 577 -25.14 -23.78 33.85
CA GLN A 577 -24.79 -23.76 32.43
C GLN A 577 -23.88 -24.97 32.11
N LEU A 578 -22.64 -24.74 31.67
CA LEU A 578 -21.73 -25.80 31.21
C LEU A 578 -21.03 -26.55 32.36
N HIS A 579 -20.94 -25.95 33.54
CA HIS A 579 -20.22 -26.51 34.70
C HIS A 579 -18.80 -26.96 34.33
N THR A 580 -18.02 -26.05 33.77
CA THR A 580 -16.74 -26.31 33.08
C THR A 580 -15.70 -27.00 33.96
N ALA A 581 -15.76 -26.80 35.28
CA ALA A 581 -14.89 -27.49 36.24
C ALA A 581 -15.15 -29.01 36.32
N GLU A 582 -16.39 -29.47 36.16
CA GLU A 582 -16.76 -30.89 36.18
C GLU A 582 -16.79 -31.49 34.76
N HIS A 583 -17.11 -30.65 33.77
CA HIS A 583 -17.20 -31.04 32.36
C HIS A 583 -16.31 -30.13 31.50
N PRO A 584 -14.99 -30.39 31.49
CA PRO A 584 -14.03 -29.50 30.83
C PRO A 584 -14.17 -29.48 29.31
N THR A 585 -14.79 -30.50 28.71
CA THR A 585 -14.85 -30.66 27.25
C THR A 585 -16.27 -30.87 26.73
N ILE A 586 -16.53 -30.34 25.54
CA ILE A 586 -17.64 -30.73 24.66
C ILE A 586 -17.06 -31.54 23.52
N THR A 587 -17.66 -32.69 23.18
CA THR A 587 -17.20 -33.54 22.08
C THR A 587 -18.30 -33.81 21.07
N PHE A 588 -17.93 -33.94 19.81
CA PHE A 588 -18.81 -34.39 18.73
C PHE A 588 -18.11 -35.47 17.93
N HIS A 589 -18.80 -36.58 17.66
CA HIS A 589 -18.30 -37.66 16.82
C HIS A 589 -19.35 -38.04 15.78
N SER A 590 -19.02 -37.96 14.50
CA SER A 590 -19.92 -38.36 13.41
C SER A 590 -20.23 -39.85 13.48
N THR A 591 -21.50 -40.21 13.31
CA THR A 591 -21.98 -41.59 13.15
C THR A 591 -22.38 -41.87 11.70
N HIS A 592 -22.81 -40.85 10.96
CA HIS A 592 -23.20 -40.98 9.57
C HIS A 592 -22.95 -39.68 8.80
N ILE A 593 -22.41 -39.78 7.58
CA ILE A 593 -22.14 -38.65 6.70
C ILE A 593 -22.71 -38.95 5.32
N THR A 594 -23.45 -38.00 4.76
CA THR A 594 -24.06 -38.11 3.43
C THR A 594 -23.89 -36.82 2.63
N GLY A 595 -24.06 -36.90 1.31
CA GLY A 595 -24.02 -35.76 0.40
C GLY A 595 -22.75 -35.69 -0.43
N THR A 596 -22.40 -34.46 -0.82
CA THR A 596 -21.31 -34.10 -1.74
C THR A 596 -20.43 -33.04 -1.10
N PRO A 597 -19.20 -32.79 -1.58
CA PRO A 597 -18.38 -31.69 -1.09
C PRO A 597 -19.08 -30.33 -1.12
N GLU A 598 -19.97 -30.09 -2.09
CA GLU A 598 -20.71 -28.85 -2.26
C GLU A 598 -21.87 -28.72 -1.26
N SER A 599 -22.47 -29.84 -0.83
CA SER A 599 -23.56 -29.87 0.15
C SER A 599 -23.64 -31.25 0.82
N PHE A 600 -23.51 -31.27 2.14
CA PHE A 600 -23.41 -32.49 2.94
C PHE A 600 -24.14 -32.38 4.29
N GLU A 601 -24.45 -33.54 4.87
CA GLU A 601 -25.00 -33.67 6.21
C GLU A 601 -24.14 -34.61 7.05
N VAL A 602 -23.83 -34.19 8.28
CA VAL A 602 -23.08 -34.97 9.26
C VAL A 602 -23.96 -35.18 10.48
N THR A 603 -24.47 -36.40 10.65
CA THR A 603 -25.12 -36.82 11.88
C THR A 603 -24.09 -37.42 12.82
N GLY A 604 -24.14 -37.04 14.10
CA GLY A 604 -23.19 -37.52 15.09
C GLY A 604 -23.66 -37.33 16.52
N ASP A 605 -22.92 -37.93 17.43
CA ASP A 605 -23.16 -37.88 18.87
C ASP A 605 -22.48 -36.64 19.45
N LEU A 606 -23.29 -35.69 19.93
CA LEU A 606 -22.84 -34.50 20.63
C LEU A 606 -22.92 -34.73 22.14
N THR A 607 -21.77 -34.64 22.80
CA THR A 607 -21.66 -34.74 24.26
C THR A 607 -21.40 -33.37 24.87
N ILE A 608 -22.36 -32.89 25.67
CA ILE A 608 -22.23 -31.67 26.48
C ILE A 608 -22.62 -32.03 27.91
N LYS A 609 -21.84 -31.59 28.89
CA LYS A 609 -22.13 -31.81 30.32
C LYS A 609 -22.35 -33.30 30.68
N GLY A 610 -21.54 -34.17 30.06
CA GLY A 610 -21.62 -35.63 30.25
C GLY A 610 -22.87 -36.31 29.70
N ARG A 611 -23.74 -35.60 28.97
CA ARG A 611 -24.92 -36.17 28.30
C ARG A 611 -24.67 -36.23 26.80
N THR A 612 -25.06 -37.32 26.16
CA THR A 612 -24.82 -37.56 24.73
C THR A 612 -26.14 -37.69 24.01
N HIS A 613 -26.34 -36.90 22.95
CA HIS A 613 -27.51 -36.96 22.10
C HIS A 613 -27.14 -36.71 20.62
N PRO A 614 -27.89 -37.28 19.67
CA PRO A 614 -27.60 -37.11 18.26
C PRO A 614 -27.92 -35.68 17.79
N VAL A 615 -27.07 -35.14 16.94
CA VAL A 615 -27.24 -33.85 16.24
C VAL A 615 -26.85 -34.01 14.78
N THR A 616 -27.61 -33.38 13.88
CA THR A 616 -27.25 -33.28 12.46
C THR A 616 -26.73 -31.87 12.16
N VAL A 617 -25.54 -31.83 11.56
CA VAL A 617 -24.90 -30.61 11.05
C VAL A 617 -25.09 -30.57 9.54
N HIS A 618 -25.66 -29.48 9.04
CA HIS A 618 -25.81 -29.25 7.60
C HIS A 618 -24.67 -28.36 7.12
N GLY A 619 -23.94 -28.79 6.10
CA GLY A 619 -22.78 -28.09 5.57
C GLY A 619 -22.80 -27.92 4.05
N SER A 620 -22.00 -26.98 3.57
CA SER A 620 -21.80 -26.66 2.16
C SER A 620 -20.41 -26.09 1.93
N ALA A 621 -19.90 -26.22 0.71
CA ALA A 621 -18.70 -25.51 0.26
C ALA A 621 -19.07 -24.27 -0.55
N ASP A 622 -18.47 -23.13 -0.21
CA ASP A 622 -18.54 -21.93 -1.05
C ASP A 622 -17.70 -22.13 -2.33
N PRO A 623 -17.95 -21.36 -3.41
CA PRO A 623 -17.16 -21.43 -4.65
C PRO A 623 -15.65 -21.14 -4.48
N ASP A 624 -15.24 -20.60 -3.34
CA ASP A 624 -13.84 -20.34 -2.98
C ASP A 624 -13.19 -21.51 -2.18
N GLY A 625 -13.91 -22.62 -1.99
CA GLY A 625 -13.43 -23.79 -1.25
C GLY A 625 -13.64 -23.70 0.27
N THR A 626 -14.23 -22.62 0.78
CA THR A 626 -14.55 -22.49 2.22
C THR A 626 -15.69 -23.42 2.59
N LEU A 627 -15.48 -24.29 3.58
CA LEU A 627 -16.55 -25.10 4.16
C LEU A 627 -17.28 -24.31 5.23
N ARG A 628 -18.61 -24.35 5.18
CA ARG A 628 -19.48 -23.80 6.21
C ARG A 628 -20.49 -24.84 6.62
N GLY A 629 -20.95 -24.75 7.86
CA GLY A 629 -22.11 -25.51 8.26
C GLY A 629 -22.65 -25.09 9.60
N SER A 630 -23.83 -25.58 9.92
CA SER A 630 -24.50 -25.25 11.16
C SER A 630 -25.43 -26.35 11.65
N ALA A 631 -25.66 -26.37 12.96
CA ALA A 631 -26.68 -27.16 13.61
C ALA A 631 -27.41 -26.30 14.64
N SER A 632 -28.73 -26.47 14.76
CA SER A 632 -29.53 -25.85 15.81
C SER A 632 -30.14 -26.93 16.68
N PHE A 633 -30.06 -26.78 18.00
CA PHE A 633 -30.63 -27.74 18.94
C PHE A 633 -31.03 -27.08 20.27
N PRO A 634 -32.02 -27.63 20.99
CA PRO A 634 -32.39 -27.13 22.31
C PRO A 634 -31.37 -27.54 23.37
N GLN A 635 -30.75 -26.56 24.02
CA GLN A 635 -29.70 -26.77 25.04
C GLN A 635 -30.22 -27.50 26.29
N SER A 636 -31.52 -27.40 26.59
CA SER A 636 -32.17 -28.15 27.67
C SER A 636 -32.04 -29.68 27.56
N THR A 637 -31.86 -30.20 26.35
CA THR A 637 -31.59 -31.63 26.10
C THR A 637 -30.35 -32.11 26.86
N TRP A 638 -29.31 -31.26 26.93
CA TRP A 638 -28.07 -31.53 27.67
C TRP A 638 -28.11 -31.06 29.13
N GLY A 639 -29.29 -30.72 29.66
CA GLY A 639 -29.44 -30.28 31.06
C GLY A 639 -28.90 -28.86 31.32
N ILE A 640 -28.79 -28.05 30.27
CA ILE A 640 -28.46 -26.63 30.36
C ILE A 640 -29.78 -25.86 30.48
N LYS A 641 -29.95 -25.12 31.58
CA LYS A 641 -31.15 -24.32 31.77
C LYS A 641 -30.97 -22.97 31.06
N PRO A 642 -31.86 -22.58 30.11
CA PRO A 642 -31.76 -21.29 29.45
C PRO A 642 -31.64 -20.16 30.46
N TYR A 643 -30.64 -19.31 30.28
CA TYR A 643 -30.34 -18.25 31.23
C TYR A 643 -31.51 -17.25 31.34
N THR A 644 -31.83 -16.88 32.57
CA THR A 644 -32.85 -15.88 32.89
C THR A 644 -32.32 -14.90 33.93
N ALA A 645 -32.51 -13.61 33.68
CA ALA A 645 -32.13 -12.53 34.60
C ALA A 645 -33.25 -11.48 34.73
N PHE A 646 -33.09 -10.55 35.68
CA PHE A 646 -34.02 -9.45 35.93
C PHE A 646 -35.48 -9.89 36.12
N LEU A 647 -35.71 -10.85 37.03
CA LEU A 647 -37.05 -11.42 37.30
C LEU A 647 -37.78 -11.96 36.04
N GLY A 648 -37.01 -12.40 35.04
CA GLY A 648 -37.53 -12.95 33.78
C GLY A 648 -37.67 -11.93 32.64
N ALA A 649 -37.25 -10.67 32.84
CA ALA A 649 -37.24 -9.67 31.77
C ALA A 649 -36.18 -9.98 30.70
N LEU A 650 -35.07 -10.64 31.06
CA LEU A 650 -34.12 -11.21 30.10
C LEU A 650 -34.23 -12.73 30.12
N LYS A 651 -34.51 -13.33 28.96
CA LYS A 651 -34.58 -14.77 28.78
C LYS A 651 -33.91 -15.17 27.48
N LEU A 652 -32.97 -16.11 27.55
CA LEU A 652 -32.41 -16.75 26.36
C LEU A 652 -33.38 -17.78 25.79
N ALA A 653 -33.35 -17.95 24.47
CA ALA A 653 -33.97 -19.07 23.79
C ALA A 653 -33.39 -20.39 24.31
N ASP A 654 -34.21 -21.44 24.26
CA ASP A 654 -33.70 -22.79 24.50
C ASP A 654 -32.90 -23.29 23.30
N GLU A 655 -33.22 -22.84 22.08
CA GLU A 655 -32.47 -23.15 20.88
C GLU A 655 -31.13 -22.40 20.85
N VAL A 656 -30.06 -23.17 20.60
CA VAL A 656 -28.72 -22.67 20.34
C VAL A 656 -28.31 -23.12 18.95
N ARG A 657 -27.67 -22.23 18.18
CA ARG A 657 -27.11 -22.54 16.87
C ARG A 657 -25.59 -22.59 16.94
N VAL A 658 -24.99 -23.69 16.51
CA VAL A 658 -23.55 -23.82 16.32
C VAL A 658 -23.25 -23.64 14.84
N GLU A 659 -22.24 -22.85 14.52
CA GLU A 659 -21.77 -22.61 13.15
C GLU A 659 -20.26 -22.88 13.08
N PHE A 660 -19.81 -23.49 11.98
CA PHE A 660 -18.39 -23.57 11.68
C PHE A 660 -18.08 -22.90 10.34
N VAL A 661 -16.87 -22.36 10.23
CA VAL A 661 -16.30 -21.82 9.00
C VAL A 661 -14.86 -22.28 8.91
N CYS A 662 -14.52 -23.02 7.86
CA CYS A 662 -13.18 -23.53 7.59
C CYS A 662 -12.74 -23.10 6.18
N PRO A 663 -11.90 -22.07 6.05
CA PRO A 663 -11.21 -21.76 4.80
C PRO A 663 -10.42 -22.99 4.34
N GLY A 664 -10.51 -23.37 3.06
CA GLY A 664 -10.10 -24.68 2.52
C GLY A 664 -8.84 -25.30 3.14
N VAL A 665 -8.93 -26.58 3.51
CA VAL A 665 -7.89 -27.28 4.27
C VAL A 665 -6.77 -27.78 3.36
N ALA A 666 -5.52 -27.42 3.67
CA ALA A 666 -4.35 -28.06 3.06
C ALA A 666 -4.23 -29.52 3.55
N GLY A 667 -4.37 -30.49 2.65
CA GLY A 667 -4.04 -31.88 2.96
C GLY A 667 -2.56 -32.00 3.36
N ARG A 668 -2.27 -32.75 4.42
CA ARG A 668 -0.90 -33.12 4.79
C ARG A 668 -0.49 -34.42 4.11
#